data_AF-A0A1L8FYQ6-F1
#
_entry.id   AF-A0A1L8FYQ6-F1
#
_cell.length_a   1.000
_cell.length_b   1.000
_cell.length_c   1.000
_cell.angle_alpha   90.00
_cell.angle_beta   90.00
_cell.angle_gamma   90.00
#
_symmetry.space_group_name_H-M   'P 1'
#
loop_
_entity.id
_entity.type
_entity.pdbx_description
1 polymer ?
#
loop_
_entity_poly.entity_id
_entity_poly.type
_entity_poly.pdbx_seq_one_letter_code
_entity_poly.pdbx_strand_id
1 'polypeptide(L)'
;MNSEADEQLLHDARNGNLEEVRELLESNRKGQIVVNINCKGQSKSNLGWTPLHLACYFGHGQVVKDLLMAGAVVNVQNDMGDTPLHRAAFTGRKELVMLLLEYSADTTVINGVGQTAKDVTHDKETETMLEAAQRTQERKLEEMLLAAAREGNISRLSELLNKPKPPDINCTDQIGNTPLHCAAYRGLKHCALKLLKYGADVNAKNKTNQRPIDLAHRLEIKQVLQSRVGKHVLRNLQRFEGALCKSSRFFGWRVFWVVLEQGVISWYQKQADAINNTYRQGCKHLTQAICTVKSTDKYSFSVKCFDDSIHNFKVLPKNLKHTREDWLTAIEEHSAYSTHYCSQDQLSDDEDEELVLVGDLKESLENAQTSLQRLNKEVSLFVGGLTKLESTKDIDPIIHQQLTQVSDASQDTYTALNNCLILFTKQEAVRNLKLEHEQEKNKILSGALQTLATEHHELEKSFVKGTPPFHTILSEDEFYDAVSDSDSDHSLSGFETVTSSSPDGSLNLSYNQQVSMSEEKKPGGGGGGSTSNGIKKHRTSLPSPMFSRNDFSIWSILRKCIGMELSKITMPVIFNEPLSFLQRLSEYMEHTYLIHKANQCSDTVERMQCVAAFAVSAVASQWERTGKPFNPLLGETYELVREDLGFRLISEQVSHHPPISAFHAEGINNDFVFHGSIYPKLKFWGKSVEAEPKGIITLELLKHKESYTWTNPTCCVHNIIVGKLWIEQYGNMEITNHKTGEKCILNFKPSRLFDKELHKVEGYIQDKSKKKLCALYGKWTECLYTTDPARFDAFKKSDKKEVEEKKNSKQAGSTEEPDEMPLPDSESVQVIPGSTQLWRIEPRPSNSAQMYNFTNFALALNEFDKDMEGVIPKTDCRLRPDVRAMENGEIDSASEEKKRLEEKQRAARKSRSKTDEEWKTRWFHQGPNPYNGSQDWLYSGNYWDRNYSNLPDIY
;
A
#
# COMPACT_ATOMS: atom_id res chain seq x y z
N MET A 1 28.91 -22.29 32.73
CA MET A 1 30.15 -21.52 32.53
C MET A 1 30.24 -21.27 31.04
N ASN A 2 30.40 -20.01 30.63
CA ASN A 2 30.68 -19.69 29.23
C ASN A 2 32.03 -20.30 28.85
N SER A 3 32.15 -20.79 27.61
CA SER A 3 33.44 -21.25 27.10
C SER A 3 34.38 -20.07 26.89
N GLU A 4 35.69 -20.30 26.88
CA GLU A 4 36.70 -19.27 26.52
C GLU A 4 36.36 -18.62 25.17
N ALA A 5 35.81 -19.41 24.24
CA ALA A 5 35.37 -18.94 22.92
C ALA A 5 34.09 -18.07 22.96
N ASP A 6 33.20 -18.26 23.94
CA ASP A 6 32.04 -17.38 24.17
C ASP A 6 32.48 -16.01 24.71
N GLU A 7 33.47 -16.00 25.62
CA GLU A 7 34.04 -14.76 26.15
C GLU A 7 34.80 -13.98 25.07
N GLN A 8 35.52 -14.70 24.21
CA GLN A 8 36.19 -14.14 23.03
C GLN A 8 35.18 -13.53 22.06
N LEU A 9 34.09 -14.25 21.73
CA LEU A 9 33.03 -13.71 20.85
C LEU A 9 32.37 -12.45 21.42
N LEU A 10 32.12 -12.40 22.73
CA LEU A 10 31.59 -11.21 23.41
C LEU A 10 32.57 -10.03 23.36
N HIS A 11 33.86 -10.29 23.53
CA HIS A 11 34.92 -9.30 23.44
C HIS A 11 35.04 -8.73 22.01
N ASP A 12 35.07 -9.60 21.02
CA ASP A 12 35.31 -9.21 19.63
C ASP A 12 34.08 -8.53 19.03
N ALA A 13 32.87 -8.97 19.40
CA ALA A 13 31.64 -8.28 19.02
C ALA A 13 31.50 -6.89 19.66
N ARG A 14 32.07 -6.69 20.85
CA ARG A 14 32.11 -5.38 21.51
C ARG A 14 33.10 -4.42 20.85
N ASN A 15 34.26 -4.93 20.45
CA ASN A 15 35.33 -4.11 19.86
C ASN A 15 35.20 -3.94 18.34
N GLY A 16 34.38 -4.75 17.68
CA GLY A 16 34.17 -4.69 16.23
C GLY A 16 35.23 -5.44 15.44
N ASN A 17 35.89 -6.43 16.06
CA ASN A 17 36.95 -7.22 15.44
C ASN A 17 36.34 -8.22 14.43
N LEU A 18 36.04 -7.72 13.24
CA LEU A 18 35.25 -8.44 12.23
C LEU A 18 35.86 -9.79 11.83
N GLU A 19 37.15 -9.83 11.54
CA GLU A 19 37.81 -11.05 11.05
C GLU A 19 37.87 -12.13 12.13
N GLU A 20 38.10 -11.75 13.39
CA GLU A 20 38.10 -12.67 14.54
C GLU A 20 36.69 -13.25 14.79
N VAL A 21 35.64 -12.42 14.66
CA VAL A 21 34.25 -12.89 14.74
C VAL A 21 33.95 -13.88 13.61
N ARG A 22 34.37 -13.60 12.36
CA ARG A 22 34.17 -14.50 11.23
C ARG A 22 34.87 -15.84 11.43
N GLU A 23 36.12 -15.83 11.86
CA GLU A 23 36.88 -17.04 12.15
C GLU A 23 36.19 -17.90 13.21
N LEU A 24 35.73 -17.28 14.31
CA LEU A 24 34.99 -17.99 15.36
C LEU A 24 33.67 -18.58 14.84
N LEU A 25 32.90 -17.83 14.05
CA LEU A 25 31.63 -18.32 13.49
C LEU A 25 31.85 -19.44 12.46
N GLU A 26 32.88 -19.34 11.62
CA GLU A 26 33.25 -20.38 10.66
C GLU A 26 33.74 -21.65 11.33
N SER A 27 34.60 -21.55 12.34
CA SER A 27 35.09 -22.70 13.10
C SER A 27 33.95 -23.37 13.89
N ASN A 28 32.98 -22.59 14.37
CA ASN A 28 31.76 -23.12 14.98
C ASN A 28 30.90 -23.88 13.94
N ARG A 29 30.74 -23.33 12.73
CA ARG A 29 30.01 -23.98 11.62
C ARG A 29 30.69 -25.27 11.13
N LYS A 30 32.03 -25.31 11.14
CA LYS A 30 32.84 -26.49 10.79
C LYS A 30 32.91 -27.52 11.92
N GLY A 31 32.29 -27.24 13.08
CA GLY A 31 32.29 -28.12 14.26
C GLY A 31 33.64 -28.26 14.97
N GLN A 32 34.57 -27.33 14.71
CA GLN A 32 35.93 -27.34 15.27
C GLN A 32 35.98 -26.73 16.68
N ILE A 33 35.10 -25.77 16.94
CA ILE A 33 34.88 -25.15 18.25
C ILE A 33 33.37 -25.14 18.56
N VAL A 34 33.01 -25.03 19.84
CA VAL A 34 31.61 -24.89 20.26
C VAL A 34 31.43 -23.50 20.83
N VAL A 35 30.71 -22.65 20.10
CA VAL A 35 30.40 -21.27 20.52
C VAL A 35 28.89 -21.06 20.52
N ASN A 36 28.37 -20.57 21.63
CA ASN A 36 26.99 -20.13 21.71
C ASN A 36 26.89 -18.68 21.22
N ILE A 37 26.36 -18.50 20.01
CA ILE A 37 26.16 -17.19 19.35
C ILE A 37 25.27 -16.26 20.20
N ASN A 38 24.41 -16.84 21.04
CA ASN A 38 23.51 -16.11 21.95
C ASN A 38 23.99 -16.17 23.41
N CYS A 39 25.29 -16.40 23.65
CA CYS A 39 25.86 -16.38 24.99
C CYS A 39 25.58 -15.05 25.69
N LYS A 40 25.39 -15.09 27.02
CA LYS A 40 25.22 -13.90 27.85
C LYS A 40 26.48 -13.67 28.67
N GLY A 41 27.02 -12.46 28.62
CA GLY A 41 28.19 -12.08 29.42
C GLY A 41 27.94 -12.24 30.92
N GLN A 42 28.96 -12.71 31.64
CA GLN A 42 28.92 -12.92 33.10
C GLN A 42 29.83 -11.94 33.86
N SER A 43 30.71 -11.24 33.14
CA SER A 43 31.59 -10.22 33.71
C SER A 43 30.83 -8.92 33.99
N LYS A 44 31.28 -8.14 34.98
CA LYS A 44 30.66 -6.83 35.30
C LYS A 44 30.52 -5.90 34.09
N SER A 45 31.38 -6.04 33.08
CA SER A 45 31.42 -5.19 31.90
C SER A 45 30.41 -5.54 30.81
N ASN A 46 29.88 -6.78 30.78
CA ASN A 46 28.96 -7.30 29.75
C ASN A 46 27.79 -8.11 30.36
N LEU A 47 27.48 -7.92 31.65
CA LEU A 47 26.56 -8.77 32.40
C LEU A 47 25.16 -8.79 31.76
N GLY A 48 24.72 -9.97 31.33
CA GLY A 48 23.40 -10.19 30.73
C GLY A 48 23.28 -9.83 29.25
N TRP A 49 24.33 -9.29 28.63
CA TRP A 49 24.34 -8.87 27.22
C TRP A 49 24.85 -9.98 26.30
N THR A 50 24.28 -10.05 25.11
CA THR A 50 24.72 -10.97 24.04
C THR A 50 25.69 -10.28 23.07
N PRO A 51 26.44 -11.03 22.24
CA PRO A 51 27.30 -10.44 21.21
C PRO A 51 26.52 -9.47 20.31
N LEU A 52 25.27 -9.82 19.97
CA LEU A 52 24.39 -8.97 19.15
C LEU A 52 24.02 -7.65 19.85
N HIS A 53 23.76 -7.65 21.17
CA HIS A 53 23.53 -6.42 21.93
C HIS A 53 24.76 -5.50 21.93
N LEU A 54 25.95 -6.09 22.13
CA LEU A 54 27.21 -5.35 22.19
C LEU A 54 27.51 -4.72 20.83
N ALA A 55 27.45 -5.49 19.74
CA ALA A 55 27.68 -4.99 18.39
C ALA A 55 26.67 -3.89 18.01
N CYS A 56 25.39 -4.03 18.40
CA CYS A 56 24.36 -3.02 18.15
C CYS A 56 24.57 -1.72 18.93
N TYR A 57 25.00 -1.81 20.20
CA TYR A 57 25.25 -0.64 21.04
C TYR A 57 26.50 0.13 20.61
N PHE A 58 27.57 -0.57 20.24
CA PHE A 58 28.83 0.06 19.83
C PHE A 58 28.87 0.50 18.36
N GLY A 59 27.92 0.05 17.53
CA GLY A 59 27.77 0.53 16.15
C GLY A 59 28.43 -0.35 15.08
N HIS A 60 28.75 -1.61 15.39
CA HIS A 60 29.54 -2.49 14.52
C HIS A 60 28.68 -3.23 13.49
N GLY A 61 28.22 -2.53 12.45
CA GLY A 61 27.21 -3.07 11.52
C GLY A 61 27.60 -4.34 10.76
N GLN A 62 28.85 -4.49 10.35
CA GLN A 62 29.29 -5.70 9.65
C GLN A 62 29.32 -6.92 10.59
N VAL A 63 29.67 -6.71 11.87
CA VAL A 63 29.61 -7.75 12.90
C VAL A 63 28.16 -8.13 13.21
N VAL A 64 27.25 -7.15 13.31
CA VAL A 64 25.80 -7.40 13.48
C VAL A 64 25.28 -8.28 12.34
N LYS A 65 25.64 -7.97 11.10
CA LYS A 65 25.23 -8.74 9.92
C LYS A 65 25.74 -10.18 9.97
N ASP A 66 27.01 -10.39 10.29
CA ASP A 66 27.61 -11.72 10.34
C ASP A 66 27.04 -12.58 11.49
N LEU A 67 26.75 -11.97 12.65
CA LEU A 67 26.05 -12.63 13.76
C LEU A 67 24.63 -13.05 13.38
N LEU A 68 23.86 -12.18 12.71
CA LEU A 68 22.50 -12.48 12.25
C LEU A 68 22.50 -13.58 11.18
N MET A 69 23.42 -13.55 10.22
CA MET A 69 23.59 -14.62 9.22
C MET A 69 23.97 -15.97 9.87
N ALA A 70 24.68 -15.94 10.99
CA ALA A 70 25.03 -17.14 11.75
C ALA A 70 23.90 -17.64 12.66
N GLY A 71 22.72 -16.98 12.67
CA GLY A 71 21.55 -17.43 13.43
C GLY A 71 21.43 -16.84 14.83
N ALA A 72 22.00 -15.66 15.09
CA ALA A 72 21.74 -14.91 16.32
C ALA A 72 20.24 -14.60 16.45
N VAL A 73 19.69 -14.77 17.67
CA VAL A 73 18.27 -14.52 17.96
C VAL A 73 18.03 -13.02 18.04
N VAL A 74 17.33 -12.48 17.04
CA VAL A 74 17.12 -11.04 16.89
C VAL A 74 16.36 -10.38 18.06
N ASN A 75 15.42 -11.10 18.67
CA ASN A 75 14.54 -10.61 19.75
C ASN A 75 14.99 -11.08 21.15
N VAL A 76 16.24 -11.50 21.32
CA VAL A 76 16.75 -11.96 22.62
C VAL A 76 16.74 -10.81 23.63
N GLN A 77 16.20 -11.05 24.82
CA GLN A 77 16.17 -10.05 25.89
C GLN A 77 17.39 -10.20 26.82
N ASN A 78 18.07 -9.09 27.07
CA ASN A 78 19.06 -9.00 28.14
C ASN A 78 18.37 -9.00 29.52
N ASP A 79 19.14 -8.92 30.59
CA ASP A 79 18.60 -9.02 31.96
C ASP A 79 17.76 -7.79 32.38
N MET A 80 17.80 -6.71 31.60
CA MET A 80 16.94 -5.53 31.74
C MET A 80 15.68 -5.61 30.84
N GLY A 81 15.50 -6.70 30.10
CA GLY A 81 14.39 -6.87 29.15
C GLY A 81 14.59 -6.17 27.80
N ASP A 82 15.73 -5.52 27.58
CA ASP A 82 16.03 -4.87 26.30
C ASP A 82 16.38 -5.90 25.23
N THR A 83 15.94 -5.64 24.00
CA THR A 83 16.39 -6.36 22.81
C THR A 83 17.56 -5.65 22.14
N PRO A 84 18.27 -6.28 21.19
CA PRO A 84 19.26 -5.58 20.35
C PRO A 84 18.69 -4.34 19.66
N LEU A 85 17.40 -4.37 19.29
CA LEU A 85 16.68 -3.24 18.69
C LEU A 85 16.58 -2.05 19.66
N HIS A 86 16.31 -2.29 20.94
CA HIS A 86 16.32 -1.22 21.96
C HIS A 86 17.71 -0.57 22.06
N ARG A 87 18.79 -1.36 21.96
CA ARG A 87 20.16 -0.83 22.07
C ARG A 87 20.60 -0.07 20.82
N ALA A 88 20.22 -0.53 19.64
CA ALA A 88 20.42 0.22 18.39
C ALA A 88 19.61 1.53 18.40
N ALA A 89 18.36 1.50 18.88
CA ALA A 89 17.48 2.66 18.96
C ALA A 89 17.94 3.69 20.00
N PHE A 90 18.33 3.24 21.20
CA PHE A 90 18.86 4.09 22.27
C PHE A 90 20.11 4.86 21.83
N THR A 91 20.95 4.25 21.00
CA THR A 91 22.19 4.88 20.49
C THR A 91 21.98 5.67 19.20
N GLY A 92 20.76 5.71 18.65
CA GLY A 92 20.43 6.42 17.41
C GLY A 92 21.11 5.84 16.15
N ARG A 93 21.49 4.57 16.16
CA ARG A 93 22.22 3.89 15.07
C ARG A 93 21.24 3.37 14.01
N LYS A 94 20.80 4.27 13.13
CA LYS A 94 19.77 4.06 12.11
C LYS A 94 20.02 2.83 11.22
N GLU A 95 21.26 2.63 10.78
CA GLU A 95 21.65 1.52 9.92
C GLU A 95 21.42 0.16 10.61
N LEU A 96 21.65 0.10 11.92
CA LEU A 96 21.47 -1.12 12.71
C LEU A 96 20.01 -1.37 13.07
N VAL A 97 19.25 -0.30 13.31
CA VAL A 97 17.79 -0.40 13.47
C VAL A 97 17.17 -0.99 12.20
N MET A 98 17.55 -0.49 11.02
CA MET A 98 17.09 -1.06 9.74
C MET A 98 17.52 -2.51 9.56
N LEU A 99 18.80 -2.83 9.80
CA LEU A 99 19.33 -4.18 9.66
C LEU A 99 18.61 -5.17 10.60
N LEU A 100 18.31 -4.78 11.84
CA LEU A 100 17.57 -5.63 12.77
C LEU A 100 16.11 -5.83 12.31
N LEU A 101 15.45 -4.79 11.80
CA LEU A 101 14.09 -4.89 11.25
C LEU A 101 14.04 -5.79 10.00
N GLU A 102 15.06 -5.76 9.13
CA GLU A 102 15.20 -6.67 7.99
C GLU A 102 15.24 -8.14 8.44
N TYR A 103 15.85 -8.42 9.58
CA TYR A 103 15.88 -9.74 10.20
C TYR A 103 14.69 -10.00 11.14
N SER A 104 13.55 -9.33 10.91
CA SER A 104 12.29 -9.51 11.65
C SER A 104 12.37 -9.21 13.15
N ALA A 105 13.13 -8.18 13.53
CA ALA A 105 13.07 -7.65 14.89
C ALA A 105 11.66 -7.15 15.23
N ASP A 106 11.15 -7.55 16.40
CA ASP A 106 9.83 -7.18 16.89
C ASP A 106 9.90 -5.81 17.58
N THR A 107 9.20 -4.84 16.99
CA THR A 107 9.13 -3.45 17.48
C THR A 107 8.27 -3.30 18.73
N THR A 108 7.43 -4.29 19.04
CA THR A 108 6.42 -4.23 20.10
C THR A 108 6.91 -4.77 21.44
N VAL A 109 8.13 -5.31 21.50
CA VAL A 109 8.71 -5.83 22.74
C VAL A 109 8.90 -4.70 23.73
N ILE A 110 8.42 -4.90 24.96
CA ILE A 110 8.53 -3.96 26.06
C ILE A 110 9.66 -4.44 26.98
N ASN A 111 10.59 -3.54 27.31
CA ASN A 111 11.68 -3.84 28.25
C ASN A 111 11.20 -3.83 29.71
N GLY A 112 12.11 -4.14 30.65
CA GLY A 112 11.79 -4.20 32.08
C GLY A 112 11.37 -2.86 32.72
N VAL A 113 11.52 -1.75 32.00
CA VAL A 113 11.12 -0.40 32.42
C VAL A 113 9.75 0.01 31.83
N GLY A 114 9.15 -0.84 30.99
CA GLY A 114 7.86 -0.54 30.36
C GLY A 114 7.98 0.24 29.04
N GLN A 115 9.15 0.30 28.44
CA GLN A 115 9.43 1.05 27.21
C GLN A 115 9.63 0.12 26.02
N THR A 116 9.15 0.52 24.84
CA THR A 116 9.47 -0.14 23.56
C THR A 116 10.76 0.42 22.96
N ALA A 117 11.24 -0.19 21.87
CA ALA A 117 12.41 0.31 21.14
C ALA A 117 12.21 1.76 20.65
N LYS A 118 10.96 2.16 20.37
CA LYS A 118 10.62 3.54 20.00
C LYS A 118 10.78 4.49 21.20
N ASP A 119 10.33 4.09 22.38
CA ASP A 119 10.31 4.95 23.56
C ASP A 119 11.69 5.20 24.16
N VAL A 120 12.68 4.36 23.81
CA VAL A 120 14.08 4.50 24.28
C VAL A 120 14.94 5.37 23.37
N THR A 121 14.48 5.75 22.17
CA THR A 121 15.28 6.58 21.27
C THR A 121 15.08 8.06 21.54
N HIS A 122 16.17 8.83 21.44
CA HIS A 122 16.13 10.30 21.49
C HIS A 122 16.29 10.94 20.10
N ASP A 123 16.48 10.11 19.06
CA ASP A 123 16.63 10.56 17.68
C ASP A 123 15.27 10.51 16.95
N LYS A 124 14.78 11.67 16.52
CA LYS A 124 13.43 11.81 15.93
C LYS A 124 13.25 10.96 14.67
N GLU A 125 14.33 10.77 13.91
CA GLU A 125 14.32 9.94 12.70
C GLU A 125 14.20 8.44 13.02
N THR A 126 14.93 7.95 14.02
CA THR A 126 14.83 6.57 14.52
C THR A 126 13.46 6.29 15.13
N GLU A 127 12.89 7.26 15.85
CA GLU A 127 11.52 7.20 16.37
C GLU A 127 10.51 7.01 15.22
N THR A 128 10.61 7.86 14.19
CA THR A 128 9.73 7.82 13.01
C THR A 128 9.88 6.50 12.24
N MET A 129 11.11 5.95 12.16
CA MET A 129 11.38 4.66 11.52
C MET A 129 10.70 3.50 12.26
N LEU A 130 10.81 3.47 13.59
CA LEU A 130 10.19 2.44 14.42
C LEU A 130 8.66 2.55 14.41
N GLU A 131 8.11 3.77 14.39
CA GLU A 131 6.67 3.98 14.17
C GLU A 131 6.21 3.42 12.81
N ALA A 132 6.95 3.69 11.74
CA ALA A 132 6.59 3.21 10.40
C ALA A 132 6.68 1.68 10.31
N ALA A 133 7.69 1.08 10.94
CA ALA A 133 7.83 -0.37 11.04
C ALA A 133 6.67 -1.00 11.83
N GLN A 134 6.29 -0.38 12.96
CA GLN A 134 5.16 -0.82 13.77
C GLN A 134 3.83 -0.75 12.98
N ARG A 135 3.54 0.38 12.32
CA ARG A 135 2.34 0.51 11.45
C ARG A 135 2.31 -0.52 10.33
N THR A 136 3.48 -0.86 9.76
CA THR A 136 3.59 -1.87 8.71
C THR A 136 3.27 -3.27 9.25
N GLN A 137 3.76 -3.61 10.45
CA GLN A 137 3.49 -4.87 11.12
C GLN A 137 2.01 -5.00 11.52
N GLU A 138 1.39 -3.91 12.00
CA GLU A 138 -0.04 -3.83 12.31
C GLU A 138 -0.89 -4.05 11.05
N ARG A 139 -0.60 -3.34 9.96
CA ARG A 139 -1.31 -3.53 8.68
C ARG A 139 -1.18 -4.95 8.12
N LYS A 140 -0.02 -5.59 8.28
CA LYS A 140 0.17 -6.99 7.87
C LYS A 140 -0.76 -7.93 8.65
N LEU A 141 -0.92 -7.72 9.96
CA LEU A 141 -1.84 -8.49 10.78
C LEU A 141 -3.31 -8.26 10.39
N GLU A 142 -3.67 -7.02 10.04
CA GLU A 142 -5.01 -6.66 9.53
C GLU A 142 -5.30 -7.31 8.16
N GLU A 143 -4.35 -7.29 7.23
CA GLU A 143 -4.46 -7.98 5.94
C GLU A 143 -4.65 -9.49 6.13
N MET A 144 -3.90 -10.09 7.07
CA MET A 144 -4.06 -11.50 7.43
C MET A 144 -5.42 -11.79 8.06
N LEU A 145 -5.97 -10.87 8.86
CA LEU A 145 -7.31 -11.00 9.44
C LEU A 145 -8.39 -10.95 8.34
N LEU A 146 -8.29 -10.00 7.41
CA LEU A 146 -9.16 -9.87 6.25
C LEU A 146 -9.10 -11.12 5.36
N ALA A 147 -7.91 -11.64 5.09
CA ALA A 147 -7.72 -12.88 4.32
C ALA A 147 -8.34 -14.09 5.04
N ALA A 148 -8.07 -14.27 6.33
CA ALA A 148 -8.64 -15.35 7.12
C ALA A 148 -10.18 -15.31 7.15
N ALA A 149 -10.77 -14.11 7.25
CA ALA A 149 -12.21 -13.91 7.19
C ALA A 149 -12.80 -14.19 5.80
N ARG A 150 -12.07 -13.85 4.72
CA ARG A 150 -12.46 -14.11 3.32
C ARG A 150 -12.37 -15.59 2.93
N GLU A 151 -11.40 -16.31 3.48
CA GLU A 151 -11.18 -17.74 3.22
C GLU A 151 -12.00 -18.64 4.15
N GLY A 152 -12.49 -18.10 5.27
CA GLY A 152 -13.21 -18.87 6.27
C GLY A 152 -12.32 -19.64 7.23
N ASN A 153 -11.07 -19.22 7.40
CA ASN A 153 -10.08 -19.90 8.24
C ASN A 153 -10.27 -19.51 9.73
N ILE A 154 -11.15 -20.25 10.41
CA ILE A 154 -11.52 -19.99 11.82
C ILE A 154 -10.32 -20.13 12.77
N SER A 155 -9.42 -21.08 12.50
CA SER A 155 -8.24 -21.33 13.33
C SER A 155 -7.30 -20.14 13.29
N ARG A 156 -6.99 -19.65 12.08
CA ARG A 156 -6.13 -18.46 11.88
C ARG A 156 -6.78 -17.20 12.44
N LEU A 157 -8.08 -17.03 12.24
CA LEU A 157 -8.84 -15.91 12.78
C LEU A 157 -8.84 -15.91 14.33
N SER A 158 -8.92 -17.09 14.96
CA SER A 158 -8.81 -17.22 16.41
C SER A 158 -7.40 -16.94 16.91
N GLU A 159 -6.37 -17.36 16.19
CA GLU A 159 -4.98 -17.09 16.53
C GLU A 159 -4.68 -15.58 16.50
N LEU A 160 -5.11 -14.88 15.44
CA LEU A 160 -4.90 -13.44 15.26
C LEU A 160 -5.63 -12.61 16.33
N LEU A 161 -6.90 -12.94 16.60
CA LEU A 161 -7.72 -12.20 17.58
C LEU A 161 -7.35 -12.48 19.04
N ASN A 162 -6.59 -13.55 19.33
CA ASN A 162 -6.11 -13.88 20.68
C ASN A 162 -4.67 -13.40 20.95
N LYS A 163 -4.05 -12.66 20.01
CA LYS A 163 -2.72 -12.07 20.24
C LYS A 163 -2.79 -11.02 21.37
N PRO A 164 -1.69 -10.79 22.11
CA PRO A 164 -1.64 -9.75 23.16
C PRO A 164 -2.02 -8.35 22.65
N LYS A 165 -1.68 -8.07 21.39
CA LYS A 165 -2.13 -6.90 20.63
C LYS A 165 -2.82 -7.38 19.35
N PRO A 166 -4.15 -7.61 19.37
CA PRO A 166 -4.87 -8.09 18.19
C PRO A 166 -4.97 -6.99 17.12
N PRO A 167 -5.02 -7.34 15.83
CA PRO A 167 -5.30 -6.38 14.76
C PRO A 167 -6.70 -5.78 14.93
N ASP A 168 -6.93 -4.58 14.37
CA ASP A 168 -8.25 -3.98 14.36
C ASP A 168 -9.27 -4.91 13.68
N ILE A 169 -10.30 -5.27 14.44
CA ILE A 169 -11.35 -6.17 13.97
C ILE A 169 -12.22 -5.55 12.87
N ASN A 170 -12.25 -4.22 12.81
CA ASN A 170 -12.98 -3.43 11.83
C ASN A 170 -12.05 -2.83 10.76
N CYS A 171 -10.81 -3.33 10.65
CA CYS A 171 -9.91 -2.96 9.55
C CYS A 171 -10.62 -3.12 8.20
N THR A 172 -10.25 -2.29 7.22
CA THR A 172 -10.95 -2.26 5.93
C THR A 172 -10.03 -2.61 4.77
N ASP A 173 -10.57 -3.29 3.77
CA ASP A 173 -9.87 -3.47 2.49
C ASP A 173 -9.95 -2.22 1.60
N GLN A 174 -9.39 -2.29 0.40
CA GLN A 174 -9.35 -1.17 -0.55
C GLN A 174 -10.74 -0.62 -0.93
N ILE A 175 -11.80 -1.42 -0.78
CA ILE A 175 -13.19 -1.09 -1.11
C ILE A 175 -13.96 -0.67 0.17
N GLY A 176 -13.30 -0.66 1.33
CA GLY A 176 -13.91 -0.35 2.62
C GLY A 176 -14.59 -1.56 3.29
N ASN A 177 -14.39 -2.79 2.79
CA ASN A 177 -15.01 -3.96 3.40
C ASN A 177 -14.23 -4.39 4.65
N THR A 178 -14.93 -4.56 5.75
CA THR A 178 -14.40 -5.16 6.97
C THR A 178 -14.28 -6.70 6.86
N PRO A 179 -13.55 -7.38 7.78
CA PRO A 179 -13.59 -8.83 7.89
C PRO A 179 -15.03 -9.38 7.95
N LEU A 180 -15.95 -8.64 8.60
CA LEU A 180 -17.37 -9.04 8.69
C LEU A 180 -18.10 -8.92 7.34
N HIS A 181 -17.82 -7.89 6.53
CA HIS A 181 -18.31 -7.81 5.16
C HIS A 181 -17.85 -9.00 4.32
N CYS A 182 -16.56 -9.35 4.41
CA CYS A 182 -15.98 -10.49 3.70
C CYS A 182 -16.66 -11.82 4.09
N ALA A 183 -16.84 -12.05 5.40
CA ALA A 183 -17.50 -13.24 5.93
C ALA A 183 -18.99 -13.28 5.52
N ALA A 184 -19.67 -12.13 5.55
CA ALA A 184 -21.08 -12.03 5.21
C ALA A 184 -21.36 -12.30 3.73
N TYR A 185 -20.59 -11.66 2.84
CA TYR A 185 -20.65 -11.85 1.39
C TYR A 185 -20.50 -13.31 0.98
N ARG A 186 -19.55 -14.02 1.60
CA ARG A 186 -19.22 -15.42 1.27
C ARG A 186 -20.07 -16.46 1.99
N GLY A 187 -20.99 -16.06 2.85
CA GLY A 187 -21.86 -17.02 3.54
C GLY A 187 -21.19 -17.74 4.72
N LEU A 188 -20.11 -17.20 5.29
CA LEU A 188 -19.24 -17.90 6.26
C LEU A 188 -19.74 -17.74 7.71
N LYS A 189 -20.74 -18.53 8.09
CA LYS A 189 -21.50 -18.40 9.35
C LYS A 189 -20.62 -18.41 10.60
N HIS A 190 -19.73 -19.38 10.71
CA HIS A 190 -18.87 -19.52 11.88
C HIS A 190 -17.84 -18.39 11.99
N CYS A 191 -17.34 -17.88 10.86
CA CYS A 191 -16.44 -16.72 10.85
C CYS A 191 -17.18 -15.44 11.26
N ALA A 192 -18.38 -15.21 10.70
CA ALA A 192 -19.21 -14.08 11.09
C ALA A 192 -19.55 -14.10 12.60
N LEU A 193 -19.97 -15.25 13.14
CA LEU A 193 -20.24 -15.41 14.58
C LEU A 193 -18.99 -15.14 15.44
N LYS A 194 -17.82 -15.57 14.97
CA LYS A 194 -16.56 -15.36 15.69
C LYS A 194 -16.16 -13.88 15.67
N LEU A 195 -16.21 -13.22 14.52
CA LEU A 195 -15.94 -11.78 14.39
C LEU A 195 -16.90 -10.96 15.28
N LEU A 196 -18.19 -11.28 15.24
CA LEU A 196 -19.20 -10.65 16.12
C LEU A 196 -18.94 -10.90 17.61
N LYS A 197 -18.36 -12.06 17.98
CA LYS A 197 -17.99 -12.36 19.37
C LYS A 197 -16.86 -11.45 19.87
N TYR A 198 -15.95 -11.04 19.00
CA TYR A 198 -14.80 -10.18 19.32
C TYR A 198 -15.06 -8.69 19.03
N GLY A 199 -16.30 -8.29 18.75
CA GLY A 199 -16.70 -6.88 18.64
C GLY A 199 -16.71 -6.30 17.22
N ALA A 200 -16.79 -7.12 16.17
CA ALA A 200 -16.92 -6.62 14.81
C ALA A 200 -18.22 -5.82 14.63
N ASP A 201 -18.12 -4.63 14.01
CA ASP A 201 -19.24 -3.74 13.79
C ASP A 201 -20.13 -4.24 12.64
N VAL A 202 -21.41 -4.41 12.95
CA VAL A 202 -22.47 -4.87 12.04
C VAL A 202 -23.01 -3.74 11.18
N ASN A 203 -22.72 -2.50 11.57
CA ASN A 203 -23.21 -1.28 10.93
C ASN A 203 -22.16 -0.59 10.07
N ALA A 204 -20.90 -1.04 10.14
CA ALA A 204 -19.81 -0.53 9.31
C ALA A 204 -20.23 -0.46 7.85
N LYS A 205 -20.00 0.69 7.22
CA LYS A 205 -20.30 0.92 5.80
C LYS A 205 -19.02 0.86 4.99
N ASN A 206 -19.04 0.12 3.90
CA ASN A 206 -17.97 0.17 2.92
C ASN A 206 -18.04 1.44 2.06
N LYS A 207 -17.08 1.67 1.15
CA LYS A 207 -17.04 2.86 0.28
C LYS A 207 -18.23 2.98 -0.68
N THR A 208 -19.02 1.91 -0.83
CA THR A 208 -20.27 1.90 -1.59
C THR A 208 -21.51 2.04 -0.71
N ASN A 209 -21.35 2.46 0.55
CA ASN A 209 -22.41 2.61 1.55
C ASN A 209 -23.18 1.31 1.87
N GLN A 210 -22.57 0.15 1.63
CA GLN A 210 -23.18 -1.15 1.95
C GLN A 210 -22.70 -1.63 3.32
N ARG A 211 -23.61 -2.22 4.11
CA ARG A 211 -23.31 -2.88 5.38
C ARG A 211 -23.00 -4.38 5.16
N PRO A 212 -22.42 -5.08 6.14
CA PRO A 212 -22.23 -6.53 6.06
C PRO A 212 -23.51 -7.30 5.74
N ILE A 213 -24.66 -6.85 6.27
CA ILE A 213 -25.96 -7.48 6.02
C ILE A 213 -26.44 -7.31 4.57
N ASP A 214 -26.09 -6.22 3.91
CA ASP A 214 -26.49 -5.93 2.54
C ASP A 214 -25.76 -6.84 1.55
N LEU A 215 -24.52 -7.22 1.90
CA LEU A 215 -23.71 -8.18 1.14
C LEU A 215 -24.09 -9.64 1.41
N ALA A 216 -24.85 -9.94 2.46
CA ALA A 216 -25.20 -11.31 2.81
C ALA A 216 -26.20 -11.92 1.83
N HIS A 217 -25.80 -12.94 1.07
CA HIS A 217 -26.73 -13.63 0.15
C HIS A 217 -27.50 -14.80 0.79
N ARG A 218 -27.00 -15.36 1.91
CA ARG A 218 -27.63 -16.51 2.60
C ARG A 218 -28.53 -16.07 3.74
N LEU A 219 -29.72 -16.67 3.84
CA LEU A 219 -30.71 -16.40 4.90
C LEU A 219 -30.12 -16.62 6.31
N GLU A 220 -29.30 -17.65 6.47
CA GLU A 220 -28.63 -17.96 7.75
C GLU A 220 -27.66 -16.87 8.20
N ILE A 221 -26.94 -16.22 7.27
CA ILE A 221 -26.05 -15.09 7.60
C ILE A 221 -26.86 -13.85 7.90
N LYS A 222 -27.90 -13.57 7.11
CA LYS A 222 -28.83 -12.48 7.41
C LYS A 222 -29.40 -12.64 8.81
N GLN A 223 -29.81 -13.84 9.20
CA GLN A 223 -30.26 -14.13 10.57
C GLN A 223 -29.17 -13.87 11.60
N VAL A 224 -27.92 -14.29 11.38
CA VAL A 224 -26.78 -14.03 12.29
C VAL A 224 -26.51 -12.53 12.46
N LEU A 225 -26.57 -11.75 11.38
CA LEU A 225 -26.35 -10.30 11.42
C LEU A 225 -27.57 -9.56 11.99
N GLN A 226 -28.80 -10.00 11.69
CA GLN A 226 -30.06 -9.43 12.19
C GLN A 226 -30.33 -9.74 13.66
N SER A 227 -29.95 -10.93 14.13
CA SER A 227 -30.15 -11.34 15.53
C SER A 227 -29.33 -10.50 16.52
N ARG A 228 -28.39 -9.66 16.04
CA ARG A 228 -27.69 -8.65 16.84
C ARG A 228 -27.99 -7.18 16.48
N VAL A 229 -28.78 -6.90 15.43
CA VAL A 229 -29.20 -5.52 15.07
C VAL A 229 -30.43 -5.03 15.87
N GLY A 230 -30.98 -5.85 16.78
CA GLY A 230 -32.15 -5.44 17.58
C GLY A 230 -32.28 -6.06 18.97
N LYS A 231 -31.23 -6.70 19.51
CA LYS A 231 -31.24 -7.29 20.86
C LYS A 231 -29.87 -7.19 21.56
N HIS A 232 -29.38 -5.96 21.75
CA HIS A 232 -28.82 -5.62 23.06
C HIS A 232 -29.98 -5.06 23.88
N VAL A 233 -30.95 -5.91 24.24
CA VAL A 233 -31.22 -6.21 25.65
C VAL A 233 -30.38 -5.29 26.54
N LEU A 234 -31.00 -4.23 27.06
CA LEU A 234 -30.87 -3.88 28.47
C LEU A 234 -30.94 -5.20 29.25
N ARG A 235 -29.83 -5.94 29.32
CA ARG A 235 -29.66 -6.89 30.39
C ARG A 235 -29.46 -5.93 31.54
N ASN A 236 -30.50 -5.74 32.35
CA ASN A 236 -30.28 -5.53 33.75
C ASN A 236 -29.26 -6.61 34.15
N LEU A 237 -27.98 -6.25 34.19
CA LEU A 237 -26.93 -7.17 34.62
C LEU A 237 -27.37 -7.63 36.00
N GLN A 238 -27.62 -8.92 36.12
CA GLN A 238 -28.14 -9.44 37.37
C GLN A 238 -27.06 -9.23 38.42
N ARG A 239 -27.41 -8.47 39.46
CA ARG A 239 -26.56 -8.24 40.63
C ARG A 239 -26.05 -9.59 41.12
N PHE A 240 -24.74 -9.81 41.01
CA PHE A 240 -24.11 -11.07 41.37
C PHE A 240 -23.38 -10.91 42.70
N GLU A 241 -23.74 -11.68 43.71
CA GLU A 241 -23.20 -11.49 45.05
C GLU A 241 -22.91 -12.79 45.81
N GLY A 242 -21.95 -12.74 46.72
CA GLY A 242 -21.62 -13.85 47.60
C GLY A 242 -20.36 -13.62 48.42
N ALA A 243 -20.08 -14.54 49.35
CA ALA A 243 -18.90 -14.42 50.23
C ALA A 243 -17.62 -14.92 49.54
N LEU A 244 -16.60 -14.07 49.51
CA LEU A 244 -15.26 -14.37 49.00
C LEU A 244 -14.19 -14.03 50.03
N CYS A 245 -13.12 -14.82 50.09
CA CYS A 245 -11.91 -14.45 50.82
C CYS A 245 -11.09 -13.48 49.97
N LYS A 246 -10.82 -12.26 50.45
CA LYS A 246 -9.94 -11.29 49.80
C LYS A 246 -8.62 -11.20 50.55
N SER A 247 -7.51 -11.21 49.82
CA SER A 247 -6.18 -11.00 50.40
C SER A 247 -5.92 -9.53 50.72
N SER A 248 -5.37 -9.25 51.90
CA SER A 248 -4.88 -7.94 52.32
C SER A 248 -3.38 -8.02 52.61
N ARG A 249 -2.62 -6.99 52.19
CA ARG A 249 -1.16 -6.92 52.39
C ARG A 249 -0.76 -6.89 53.87
N PHE A 250 -1.65 -6.41 54.76
CA PHE A 250 -1.35 -6.21 56.18
C PHE A 250 -2.03 -7.21 57.13
N PHE A 251 -3.14 -7.85 56.71
CA PHE A 251 -3.97 -8.67 57.61
C PHE A 251 -4.32 -10.06 57.04
N GLY A 252 -3.66 -10.49 55.96
CA GLY A 252 -3.89 -11.80 55.35
C GLY A 252 -5.25 -11.94 54.66
N TRP A 253 -5.77 -13.16 54.58
CA TRP A 253 -7.05 -13.45 53.94
C TRP A 253 -8.22 -13.22 54.90
N ARG A 254 -9.19 -12.40 54.49
CA ARG A 254 -10.43 -12.15 55.23
C ARG A 254 -11.65 -12.35 54.36
N VAL A 255 -12.73 -12.82 54.96
CA VAL A 255 -14.01 -13.05 54.25
C VAL A 255 -14.75 -11.72 54.14
N PHE A 256 -15.19 -11.40 52.93
CA PHE A 256 -16.05 -10.25 52.64
C PHE A 256 -17.26 -10.71 51.83
N TRP A 257 -18.37 -9.97 51.97
CA TRP A 257 -19.50 -10.09 51.05
C TRP A 257 -19.23 -9.23 49.82
N VAL A 258 -19.07 -9.85 48.66
CA VAL A 258 -18.73 -9.18 47.39
C VAL A 258 -19.97 -9.07 46.53
N VAL A 259 -20.15 -7.91 45.90
CA VAL A 259 -21.27 -7.58 45.02
C VAL A 259 -20.72 -7.04 43.71
N LEU A 260 -21.19 -7.61 42.60
CA LEU A 260 -21.00 -7.12 41.24
C LEU A 260 -22.31 -6.52 40.76
N GLU A 261 -22.26 -5.23 40.43
CA GLU A 261 -23.44 -4.50 39.98
C GLU A 261 -23.01 -3.40 39.00
N GLN A 262 -23.65 -3.35 37.83
CA GLN A 262 -23.45 -2.30 36.81
C GLN A 262 -21.98 -2.02 36.43
N GLY A 263 -21.10 -3.03 36.48
CA GLY A 263 -19.70 -2.90 36.06
C GLY A 263 -18.74 -2.52 37.20
N VAL A 264 -19.25 -2.49 38.44
CA VAL A 264 -18.46 -2.22 39.64
C VAL A 264 -18.41 -3.45 40.53
N ILE A 265 -17.21 -3.80 41.02
CA ILE A 265 -17.03 -4.77 42.10
C ILE A 265 -16.90 -4.04 43.43
N SER A 266 -17.74 -4.37 44.40
CA SER A 266 -17.75 -3.80 45.76
C SER A 266 -17.67 -4.90 46.81
N TRP A 267 -17.04 -4.63 47.96
CA TRP A 267 -16.97 -5.60 49.06
C TRP A 267 -17.28 -4.98 50.43
N TYR A 268 -18.02 -5.75 51.24
CA TYR A 268 -18.60 -5.37 52.52
C TYR A 268 -18.23 -6.37 53.60
N GLN A 269 -18.30 -5.97 54.87
CA GLN A 269 -17.94 -6.85 55.98
C GLN A 269 -19.02 -7.92 56.22
N LYS A 270 -20.31 -7.57 56.05
CA LYS A 270 -21.46 -8.47 56.18
C LYS A 270 -22.46 -8.27 55.03
N GLN A 271 -23.31 -9.27 54.80
CA GLN A 271 -24.35 -9.21 53.76
C GLN A 271 -25.38 -8.10 54.03
N ALA A 272 -25.76 -7.87 55.30
CA ALA A 272 -26.70 -6.80 55.66
C ALA A 272 -26.21 -5.40 55.27
N ASP A 273 -24.89 -5.17 55.36
CA ASP A 273 -24.24 -3.92 54.98
C ASP A 273 -24.30 -3.71 53.46
N ALA A 274 -24.19 -4.80 52.69
CA ALA A 274 -24.29 -4.78 51.24
C ALA A 274 -25.72 -4.53 50.71
N ILE A 275 -26.75 -4.96 51.46
CA ILE A 275 -28.17 -4.73 51.11
C ILE A 275 -28.54 -3.26 51.35
N ASN A 276 -28.06 -2.68 52.45
CA ASN A 276 -28.33 -1.29 52.81
C ASN A 276 -27.32 -0.30 52.18
N ASN A 277 -26.31 -0.81 51.47
CA ASN A 277 -25.18 -0.05 50.92
C ASN A 277 -24.47 0.86 51.95
N THR A 278 -24.33 0.38 53.18
CA THR A 278 -23.67 1.09 54.29
C THR A 278 -22.33 0.42 54.62
N TYR A 279 -21.37 1.19 55.16
CA TYR A 279 -20.06 0.67 55.62
C TYR A 279 -19.24 -0.13 54.58
N ARG A 280 -19.31 0.27 53.30
CA ARG A 280 -18.53 -0.32 52.18
C ARG A 280 -17.03 -0.25 52.45
N GLN A 281 -16.35 -1.40 52.35
CA GLN A 281 -14.91 -1.52 52.66
C GLN A 281 -14.02 -1.22 51.44
N GLY A 282 -14.58 -1.25 50.24
CA GLY A 282 -13.93 -0.82 49.01
C GLY A 282 -14.72 -1.18 47.76
N CYS A 283 -14.43 -0.49 46.66
CA CYS A 283 -14.98 -0.78 45.34
C CYS A 283 -13.97 -0.47 44.23
N LYS A 284 -14.16 -1.09 43.06
CA LYS A 284 -13.40 -0.83 41.84
C LYS A 284 -14.29 -0.96 40.61
N HIS A 285 -14.06 -0.08 39.63
CA HIS A 285 -14.61 -0.23 38.29
C HIS A 285 -13.89 -1.38 37.58
N LEU A 286 -14.65 -2.14 36.79
CA LEU A 286 -14.14 -3.28 36.05
C LEU A 286 -13.80 -2.94 34.59
N THR A 287 -13.77 -1.66 34.22
CA THR A 287 -13.31 -1.19 32.90
C THR A 287 -11.94 -1.82 32.59
N GLN A 288 -11.85 -2.56 31.49
CA GLN A 288 -10.67 -3.32 31.04
C GLN A 288 -10.05 -4.25 32.10
N ALA A 289 -10.84 -4.73 33.08
CA ALA A 289 -10.30 -5.58 34.13
C ALA A 289 -9.95 -6.98 33.60
N ILE A 290 -8.76 -7.46 33.97
CA ILE A 290 -8.21 -8.76 33.55
C ILE A 290 -8.25 -9.73 34.73
N CYS A 291 -8.95 -10.85 34.56
CA CYS A 291 -8.94 -11.95 35.51
C CYS A 291 -7.77 -12.90 35.21
N THR A 292 -6.98 -13.22 36.23
CA THR A 292 -5.88 -14.20 36.14
C THR A 292 -6.11 -15.34 37.10
N VAL A 293 -5.85 -16.56 36.64
CA VAL A 293 -6.04 -17.80 37.41
C VAL A 293 -4.74 -18.58 37.39
N LYS A 294 -4.31 -19.08 38.55
CA LYS A 294 -3.14 -19.98 38.64
C LYS A 294 -3.59 -21.42 38.42
N SER A 295 -2.92 -22.13 37.52
CA SER A 295 -3.27 -23.51 37.12
C SER A 295 -3.25 -24.55 38.27
N THR A 296 -2.61 -24.22 39.39
CA THR A 296 -2.44 -25.10 40.56
C THR A 296 -3.51 -24.94 41.65
N ASP A 297 -4.28 -23.84 41.70
CA ASP A 297 -5.29 -23.59 42.74
C ASP A 297 -6.69 -23.41 42.14
N LYS A 298 -7.56 -24.40 42.35
CA LYS A 298 -8.93 -24.44 41.80
C LYS A 298 -9.89 -23.42 42.43
N TYR A 299 -9.47 -22.70 43.47
CA TYR A 299 -10.37 -21.84 44.24
C TYR A 299 -9.98 -20.37 44.23
N SER A 300 -8.77 -20.02 43.79
CA SER A 300 -8.29 -18.63 43.77
C SER A 300 -8.26 -18.03 42.37
N PHE A 301 -8.47 -16.72 42.31
CA PHE A 301 -8.36 -15.90 41.12
C PHE A 301 -7.97 -14.47 41.51
N SER A 302 -7.40 -13.73 40.57
CA SER A 302 -6.95 -12.36 40.78
C SER A 302 -7.54 -11.46 39.72
N VAL A 303 -8.07 -10.32 40.14
CA VAL A 303 -8.63 -9.29 39.25
C VAL A 303 -7.64 -8.15 39.22
N LYS A 304 -7.08 -7.86 38.04
CA LYS A 304 -6.28 -6.66 37.78
C LYS A 304 -7.21 -5.61 37.17
N CYS A 305 -7.41 -4.51 37.87
CA CYS A 305 -8.20 -3.37 37.39
C CYS A 305 -7.36 -2.45 36.48
N PHE A 306 -8.02 -1.55 35.74
CA PHE A 306 -7.36 -0.59 34.83
C PHE A 306 -6.30 0.30 35.51
N ASP A 307 -6.49 0.62 36.79
CA ASP A 307 -5.55 1.40 37.59
C ASP A 307 -4.33 0.58 38.08
N ASP A 308 -4.04 -0.55 37.41
CA ASP A 308 -3.05 -1.56 37.78
C ASP A 308 -3.21 -2.18 39.18
N SER A 309 -4.31 -1.90 39.89
CA SER A 309 -4.54 -2.50 41.20
C SER A 309 -4.94 -3.98 41.07
N ILE A 310 -4.24 -4.85 41.80
CA ILE A 310 -4.48 -6.30 41.80
C ILE A 310 -5.20 -6.71 43.08
N HIS A 311 -6.33 -7.38 42.92
CA HIS A 311 -7.13 -7.91 44.00
C HIS A 311 -7.26 -9.43 43.89
N ASN A 312 -6.63 -10.16 44.83
CA ASN A 312 -6.74 -11.62 44.85
C ASN A 312 -7.92 -12.06 45.72
N PHE A 313 -8.74 -12.95 45.15
CA PHE A 313 -9.93 -13.54 45.76
C PHE A 313 -9.82 -15.06 45.81
N LYS A 314 -10.50 -15.68 46.78
CA LYS A 314 -10.61 -17.13 46.92
C LYS A 314 -12.04 -17.53 47.28
N VAL A 315 -12.59 -18.48 46.54
CA VAL A 315 -13.92 -19.07 46.79
C VAL A 315 -13.83 -20.01 47.98
N LEU A 316 -14.75 -19.89 48.94
CA LEU A 316 -14.78 -20.78 50.10
C LEU A 316 -15.43 -22.13 49.74
N PRO A 317 -14.81 -23.28 50.04
CA PRO A 317 -15.34 -24.61 49.71
C PRO A 317 -16.70 -24.95 50.33
N LYS A 318 -17.11 -24.24 51.40
CA LYS A 318 -18.36 -24.48 52.12
C LYS A 318 -19.57 -23.68 51.57
N ASN A 319 -19.37 -22.80 50.59
CA ASN A 319 -20.45 -22.05 49.95
C ASN A 319 -20.88 -22.75 48.64
N LEU A 320 -21.95 -23.52 48.69
CA LEU A 320 -22.48 -24.31 47.57
C LEU A 320 -23.18 -23.49 46.47
N LYS A 321 -23.17 -22.15 46.56
CA LYS A 321 -23.99 -21.30 45.69
C LYS A 321 -23.32 -20.93 44.36
N HIS A 322 -22.03 -20.65 44.36
CA HIS A 322 -21.29 -20.16 43.17
C HIS A 322 -19.87 -20.74 43.14
N THR A 323 -19.48 -21.26 41.98
CA THR A 323 -18.13 -21.77 41.70
C THR A 323 -17.17 -20.63 41.33
N ARG A 324 -15.86 -20.93 41.24
CA ARG A 324 -14.86 -19.97 40.76
C ARG A 324 -15.17 -19.55 39.32
N GLU A 325 -15.59 -20.51 38.50
CA GLU A 325 -15.95 -20.30 37.10
C GLU A 325 -17.17 -19.37 36.97
N ASP A 326 -18.16 -19.47 37.88
CA ASP A 326 -19.30 -18.56 37.92
C ASP A 326 -18.87 -17.12 38.23
N TRP A 327 -17.95 -16.94 39.19
CA TRP A 327 -17.41 -15.62 39.53
C TRP A 327 -16.58 -15.01 38.39
N LEU A 328 -15.76 -15.81 37.71
CA LEU A 328 -14.97 -15.35 36.56
C LEU A 328 -15.88 -14.90 35.42
N THR A 329 -16.91 -15.71 35.12
CA THR A 329 -17.90 -15.39 34.09
C THR A 329 -18.64 -14.09 34.42
N ALA A 330 -19.10 -13.92 35.67
CA ALA A 330 -19.78 -12.70 36.09
C ALA A 330 -18.86 -11.46 36.02
N ILE A 331 -17.60 -11.57 36.43
CA ILE A 331 -16.65 -10.45 36.37
C ILE A 331 -16.32 -10.09 34.91
N GLU A 332 -16.18 -11.07 34.01
CA GLU A 332 -15.98 -10.82 32.58
C GLU A 332 -17.19 -10.13 31.94
N GLU A 333 -18.41 -10.55 32.27
CA GLU A 333 -19.65 -9.90 31.79
C GLU A 333 -19.74 -8.44 32.28
N HIS A 334 -19.46 -8.20 33.56
CA HIS A 334 -19.47 -6.85 34.15
C HIS A 334 -18.29 -5.98 33.67
N SER A 335 -17.13 -6.57 33.38
CA SER A 335 -15.96 -5.89 32.78
C SER A 335 -16.24 -5.46 31.35
N ALA A 336 -16.82 -6.34 30.54
CA ALA A 336 -17.24 -6.03 29.17
C ALA A 336 -18.29 -4.90 29.15
N TYR A 337 -19.25 -4.94 30.08
CA TYR A 337 -20.21 -3.86 30.27
C TYR A 337 -19.53 -2.53 30.63
N SER A 338 -18.70 -2.51 31.67
CA SER A 338 -17.99 -1.29 32.11
C SER A 338 -17.08 -0.70 31.02
N THR A 339 -16.42 -1.56 30.25
CA THR A 339 -15.53 -1.15 29.15
C THR A 339 -16.31 -0.54 28.01
N HIS A 340 -17.42 -1.15 27.60
CA HIS A 340 -18.25 -0.63 26.50
C HIS A 340 -18.84 0.75 26.81
N TYR A 341 -19.28 0.99 28.04
CA TYR A 341 -19.90 2.27 28.41
C TYR A 341 -18.91 3.36 28.84
N CYS A 342 -17.71 3.02 29.34
CA CYS A 342 -16.66 4.03 29.60
C CYS A 342 -15.89 4.46 28.34
N SER A 343 -15.88 3.65 27.26
CA SER A 343 -15.13 3.95 26.04
C SER A 343 -15.81 4.99 25.13
N GLN A 344 -17.09 5.31 25.36
CA GLN A 344 -17.81 6.32 24.58
C GLN A 344 -17.55 7.77 25.04
N ASP A 345 -16.98 7.99 26.23
CA ASP A 345 -16.74 9.34 26.79
C ASP A 345 -15.30 9.88 26.55
N GLN A 346 -14.48 9.25 25.69
CA GLN A 346 -13.08 9.67 25.48
C GLN A 346 -12.65 9.89 24.01
N LEU A 347 -13.57 10.06 23.06
CA LEU A 347 -13.23 10.47 21.70
C LEU A 347 -14.19 11.55 21.18
N SER A 348 -13.59 12.66 20.71
CA SER A 348 -14.12 13.87 20.04
C SER A 348 -14.45 15.09 20.94
N ASP A 349 -13.48 16.02 21.02
CA ASP A 349 -13.77 17.42 20.68
C ASP A 349 -13.46 17.52 19.16
N ASP A 350 -14.45 18.03 18.43
CA ASP A 350 -14.53 18.38 17.01
C ASP A 350 -14.74 17.24 15.98
N GLU A 351 -16.04 17.04 15.74
CA GLU A 351 -16.73 16.73 14.47
C GLU A 351 -16.56 15.34 13.83
N ASP A 352 -17.22 14.37 14.45
CA ASP A 352 -18.38 13.75 13.81
C ASP A 352 -19.37 13.45 14.93
N GLU A 353 -20.25 14.42 15.20
CA GLU A 353 -21.50 14.11 15.88
C GLU A 353 -22.14 12.95 15.11
N GLU A 354 -22.23 11.78 15.74
CA GLU A 354 -23.40 10.95 15.54
C GLU A 354 -24.57 11.80 16.04
N LEU A 355 -25.03 12.70 15.16
CA LEU A 355 -26.34 13.33 15.16
C LEU A 355 -27.35 12.18 15.17
N VAL A 356 -27.55 11.58 16.35
CA VAL A 356 -28.90 11.30 16.78
C VAL A 356 -29.53 12.67 16.79
N LEU A 357 -30.20 13.01 15.69
CA LEU A 357 -31.03 14.19 15.50
C LEU A 357 -31.64 14.61 16.84
N VAL A 358 -31.01 15.55 17.55
CA VAL A 358 -31.66 16.23 18.68
C VAL A 358 -32.84 17.07 18.14
N GLY A 359 -32.81 17.39 16.84
CA GLY A 359 -33.96 17.83 16.07
C GLY A 359 -35.14 16.85 16.14
N ASP A 360 -34.91 15.54 16.09
CA ASP A 360 -35.99 14.55 16.04
C ASP A 360 -36.65 14.33 17.39
N LEU A 361 -35.99 14.49 18.54
CA LEU A 361 -36.65 14.22 19.82
C LEU A 361 -37.60 15.36 20.21
N LYS A 362 -37.18 16.61 19.99
CA LYS A 362 -38.01 17.79 20.21
C LYS A 362 -39.17 17.83 19.20
N GLU A 363 -38.89 17.56 17.93
CA GLU A 363 -39.91 17.45 16.88
C GLU A 363 -40.84 16.25 17.12
N SER A 364 -40.33 15.10 17.58
CA SER A 364 -41.15 13.95 17.97
C SER A 364 -42.01 14.23 19.20
N LEU A 365 -41.50 15.03 20.15
CA LEU A 365 -42.25 15.47 21.33
C LEU A 365 -43.36 16.47 20.92
N GLU A 366 -43.07 17.42 20.03
CA GLU A 366 -44.05 18.34 19.46
C GLU A 366 -45.09 17.60 18.59
N ASN A 367 -44.67 16.59 17.83
CA ASN A 367 -45.56 15.72 17.05
C ASN A 367 -46.43 14.84 17.95
N ALA A 368 -45.87 14.32 19.06
CA ALA A 368 -46.63 13.60 20.07
C ALA A 368 -47.64 14.51 20.78
N GLN A 369 -47.25 15.75 21.13
CA GLN A 369 -48.14 16.77 21.69
C GLN A 369 -49.29 17.10 20.73
N THR A 370 -48.97 17.31 19.45
CA THR A 370 -49.95 17.62 18.39
C THR A 370 -50.90 16.45 18.15
N SER A 371 -50.38 15.22 18.14
CA SER A 371 -51.18 13.99 18.00
C SER A 371 -52.10 13.78 19.20
N LEU A 372 -51.63 14.07 20.42
CA LEU A 372 -52.42 13.96 21.64
C LEU A 372 -53.56 15.01 21.67
N GLN A 373 -53.28 16.24 21.23
CA GLN A 373 -54.30 17.30 21.09
C GLN A 373 -55.37 16.93 20.05
N ARG A 374 -54.96 16.31 18.94
CA ARG A 374 -55.88 15.80 17.92
C ARG A 374 -56.76 14.68 18.48
N LEU A 375 -56.17 13.74 19.21
CA LEU A 375 -56.92 12.66 19.88
C LEU A 375 -57.95 13.23 20.86
N ASN A 376 -57.58 14.21 21.68
CA ASN A 376 -58.51 14.88 22.61
C ASN A 376 -59.70 15.52 21.89
N LYS A 377 -59.44 16.18 20.74
CA LYS A 377 -60.49 16.79 19.93
C LYS A 377 -61.46 15.75 19.36
N GLU A 378 -60.95 14.63 18.84
CA GLU A 378 -61.78 13.54 18.30
C GLU A 378 -62.57 12.82 19.42
N VAL A 379 -61.95 12.56 20.57
CA VAL A 379 -62.63 11.98 21.74
C VAL A 379 -63.71 12.92 22.27
N SER A 380 -63.45 14.23 22.34
CA SER A 380 -64.44 15.24 22.73
C SER A 380 -65.60 15.35 21.73
N LEU A 381 -65.33 15.24 20.43
CA LEU A 381 -66.36 15.22 19.39
C LEU A 381 -67.20 13.93 19.45
N PHE A 382 -66.58 12.80 19.75
CA PHE A 382 -67.23 11.52 19.94
C PHE A 382 -68.14 11.51 21.17
N VAL A 383 -67.68 12.02 22.32
CA VAL A 383 -68.48 12.22 23.54
C VAL A 383 -69.63 13.21 23.29
N GLY A 384 -69.36 14.31 22.59
CA GLY A 384 -70.39 15.29 22.20
C GLY A 384 -71.42 14.74 21.19
N GLY A 385 -71.03 13.76 20.38
CA GLY A 385 -71.92 13.00 19.50
C GLY A 385 -72.81 12.02 20.28
N LEU A 386 -72.21 11.30 21.24
CA LEU A 386 -72.92 10.36 22.13
C LEU A 386 -74.01 11.06 22.97
N THR A 387 -73.69 12.21 23.55
CA THR A 387 -74.66 13.01 24.34
C THR A 387 -75.81 13.57 23.49
N LYS A 388 -75.60 13.82 22.18
CA LYS A 388 -76.68 14.16 21.24
C LYS A 388 -77.52 12.93 20.87
N LEU A 389 -76.89 11.77 20.72
CA LEU A 389 -77.54 10.50 20.42
C LEU A 389 -78.40 9.96 21.58
N GLU A 390 -78.06 10.29 22.83
CA GLU A 390 -78.91 10.02 24.01
C GLU A 390 -80.27 10.75 23.97
N SER A 391 -80.38 11.86 23.23
CA SER A 391 -81.64 12.60 23.07
C SER A 391 -82.58 12.01 22.01
N THR A 392 -82.08 11.09 21.19
CA THR A 392 -82.84 10.34 20.17
C THR A 392 -82.97 8.89 20.62
N LYS A 393 -84.18 8.46 21.04
CA LYS A 393 -84.47 7.17 21.70
C LYS A 393 -84.33 5.91 20.81
N ASP A 394 -83.29 5.77 19.99
CA ASP A 394 -83.17 4.68 18.99
C ASP A 394 -81.81 3.94 18.99
N ILE A 395 -81.18 3.73 20.16
CA ILE A 395 -79.92 2.95 20.25
C ILE A 395 -80.07 1.79 21.22
N ASP A 396 -79.60 0.62 20.81
CA ASP A 396 -79.53 -0.59 21.62
C ASP A 396 -78.71 -0.33 22.92
N PRO A 397 -79.25 -0.65 24.11
CA PRO A 397 -78.58 -0.43 25.39
C PRO A 397 -77.18 -1.05 25.48
N ILE A 398 -76.94 -2.18 24.80
CA ILE A 398 -75.64 -2.87 24.79
C ILE A 398 -74.60 -2.06 24.02
N ILE A 399 -75.01 -1.47 22.89
CA ILE A 399 -74.15 -0.64 22.05
C ILE A 399 -73.82 0.67 22.77
N HIS A 400 -74.80 1.27 23.45
CA HIS A 400 -74.59 2.47 24.27
C HIS A 400 -73.60 2.22 25.41
N GLN A 401 -73.72 1.09 26.12
CA GLN A 401 -72.80 0.71 27.18
C GLN A 401 -71.37 0.48 26.66
N GLN A 402 -71.20 -0.19 25.51
CA GLN A 402 -69.89 -0.39 24.90
C GLN A 402 -69.26 0.92 24.42
N LEU A 403 -70.04 1.82 23.82
CA LEU A 403 -69.57 3.14 23.40
C LEU A 403 -69.14 4.01 24.58
N THR A 404 -69.87 3.95 25.70
CA THR A 404 -69.51 4.66 26.94
C THR A 404 -68.20 4.11 27.53
N GLN A 405 -68.03 2.79 27.58
CA GLN A 405 -66.77 2.18 28.04
C GLN A 405 -65.57 2.53 27.16
N VAL A 406 -65.76 2.59 25.84
CA VAL A 406 -64.71 3.01 24.90
C VAL A 406 -64.37 4.48 25.09
N SER A 407 -65.37 5.32 25.34
CA SER A 407 -65.18 6.74 25.65
C SER A 407 -64.37 6.95 26.92
N ASP A 408 -64.75 6.29 28.02
CA ASP A 408 -64.07 6.40 29.31
C ASP A 408 -62.63 5.88 29.24
N ALA A 409 -62.43 4.71 28.62
CA ALA A 409 -61.10 4.15 28.40
C ALA A 409 -60.21 5.06 27.53
N SER A 410 -60.79 5.75 26.54
CA SER A 410 -60.07 6.69 25.68
C SER A 410 -59.66 7.96 26.45
N GLN A 411 -60.52 8.44 27.34
CA GLN A 411 -60.25 9.60 28.20
C GLN A 411 -59.16 9.31 29.25
N ASP A 412 -59.20 8.12 29.85
CA ASP A 412 -58.17 7.67 30.79
C ASP A 412 -56.82 7.49 30.10
N THR A 413 -56.82 6.94 28.88
CA THR A 413 -55.61 6.77 28.07
C THR A 413 -54.99 8.12 27.71
N TYR A 414 -55.81 9.10 27.30
CA TYR A 414 -55.34 10.47 27.04
C TYR A 414 -54.69 11.09 28.29
N THR A 415 -55.33 10.96 29.45
CA THR A 415 -54.86 11.54 30.71
C THR A 415 -53.52 10.92 31.13
N ALA A 416 -53.38 9.59 31.01
CA ALA A 416 -52.14 8.88 31.30
C ALA A 416 -51.00 9.32 30.38
N LEU A 417 -51.26 9.40 29.07
CA LEU A 417 -50.27 9.82 28.08
C LEU A 417 -49.84 11.29 28.27
N ASN A 418 -50.78 12.18 28.60
CA ASN A 418 -50.47 13.58 28.89
C ASN A 418 -49.56 13.73 30.11
N ASN A 419 -49.81 12.94 31.17
CA ASN A 419 -48.97 12.94 32.36
C ASN A 419 -47.55 12.43 32.08
N CYS A 420 -47.40 11.39 31.25
CA CYS A 420 -46.10 10.91 30.79
C CYS A 420 -45.36 12.01 30.03
N LEU A 421 -46.05 12.73 29.15
CA LEU A 421 -45.47 13.81 28.34
C LEU A 421 -44.92 14.94 29.21
N ILE A 422 -45.67 15.37 30.23
CA ILE A 422 -45.22 16.39 31.19
C ILE A 422 -43.97 15.95 31.94
N LEU A 423 -43.88 14.67 32.33
CA LEU A 423 -42.71 14.13 33.00
C LEU A 423 -41.48 14.10 32.08
N PHE A 424 -41.67 13.76 30.80
CA PHE A 424 -40.59 13.80 29.81
C PHE A 424 -40.07 15.23 29.59
N THR A 425 -40.95 16.21 29.45
CA THR A 425 -40.54 17.62 29.28
C THR A 425 -39.77 18.15 30.51
N LYS A 426 -40.18 17.76 31.72
CA LYS A 426 -39.44 18.12 32.95
C LYS A 426 -38.06 17.47 33.00
N GLN A 427 -37.95 16.21 32.58
CA GLN A 427 -36.68 15.49 32.57
C GLN A 427 -35.70 16.03 31.52
N GLU A 428 -36.22 16.49 30.39
CA GLU A 428 -35.47 17.20 29.36
C GLU A 428 -34.88 18.51 29.89
N ALA A 429 -35.69 19.34 30.56
CA ALA A 429 -35.21 20.58 31.18
C ALA A 429 -34.06 20.34 32.18
N VAL A 430 -34.13 19.26 32.97
CA VAL A 430 -33.07 18.87 33.92
C VAL A 430 -31.81 18.40 33.20
N ARG A 431 -31.94 17.70 32.07
CA ARG A 431 -30.77 17.29 31.25
C ARG A 431 -30.09 18.50 30.63
N ASN A 432 -30.86 19.46 30.11
CA ASN A 432 -30.31 20.69 29.53
C ASN A 432 -29.55 21.53 30.57
N LEU A 433 -30.08 21.66 31.79
CA LEU A 433 -29.37 22.32 32.89
C LEU A 433 -28.07 21.60 33.28
N LYS A 434 -28.04 20.26 33.24
CA LYS A 434 -26.80 19.51 33.49
C LYS A 434 -25.78 19.68 32.38
N LEU A 435 -26.24 19.75 31.13
CA LEU A 435 -25.38 19.99 29.97
C LEU A 435 -24.74 21.38 30.06
N GLU A 436 -25.52 22.42 30.34
CA GLU A 436 -25.00 23.78 30.55
C GLU A 436 -23.96 23.83 31.68
N HIS A 437 -24.22 23.12 32.79
CA HIS A 437 -23.28 23.07 33.91
C HIS A 437 -21.96 22.36 33.54
N GLU A 438 -22.03 21.32 32.72
CA GLU A 438 -20.83 20.59 32.28
C GLU A 438 -20.04 21.37 31.21
N GLN A 439 -20.73 22.06 30.30
CA GLN A 439 -20.12 23.00 29.34
C GLN A 439 -19.38 24.13 30.07
N GLU A 440 -19.95 24.69 31.13
CA GLU A 440 -19.28 25.73 31.92
C GLU A 440 -18.04 25.20 32.65
N LYS A 441 -18.08 23.96 33.18
CA LYS A 441 -16.89 23.32 33.75
C LYS A 441 -15.80 23.10 32.72
N ASN A 442 -16.15 22.62 31.52
CA ASN A 442 -15.19 22.42 30.44
C ASN A 442 -14.55 23.75 30.00
N LYS A 443 -15.34 24.84 29.97
CA LYS A 443 -14.83 26.18 29.70
C LYS A 443 -13.83 26.65 30.75
N ILE A 444 -14.12 26.43 32.03
CA ILE A 444 -13.21 26.74 33.13
C ILE A 444 -11.93 25.90 33.05
N LEU A 445 -12.06 24.60 32.76
CA LEU A 445 -10.94 23.67 32.65
C LEU A 445 -10.03 24.02 31.46
N SER A 446 -10.61 24.31 30.31
CA SER A 446 -9.89 24.76 29.10
C SER A 446 -9.17 26.09 29.35
N GLY A 447 -9.83 27.05 30.02
CA GLY A 447 -9.20 28.31 30.45
C GLY A 447 -8.03 28.09 31.42
N ALA A 448 -8.15 27.16 32.37
CA ALA A 448 -7.07 26.79 33.27
C ALA A 448 -5.91 26.10 32.54
N LEU A 449 -6.21 25.22 31.57
CA LEU A 449 -5.22 24.53 30.74
C LEU A 449 -4.45 25.53 29.85
N GLN A 450 -5.16 26.51 29.30
CA GLN A 450 -4.56 27.56 28.49
C GLN A 450 -3.71 28.51 29.34
N THR A 451 -4.10 28.77 30.59
CA THR A 451 -3.29 29.51 31.57
C THR A 451 -2.02 28.74 31.93
N LEU A 452 -2.12 27.43 32.17
CA LEU A 452 -0.97 26.55 32.43
C LEU A 452 -0.03 26.44 31.22
N ALA A 453 -0.59 26.38 30.00
CA ALA A 453 0.18 26.38 28.77
C ALA A 453 0.87 27.73 28.52
N THR A 454 0.23 28.84 28.88
CA THR A 454 0.86 30.17 28.80
C THR A 454 1.91 30.37 29.88
N GLU A 455 1.73 29.87 31.10
CA GLU A 455 2.76 29.86 32.14
C GLU A 455 3.96 28.97 31.76
N HIS A 456 3.71 27.80 31.16
CA HIS A 456 4.75 26.92 30.62
C HIS A 456 5.50 27.60 29.47
N HIS A 457 4.79 28.27 28.57
CA HIS A 457 5.37 29.04 27.47
C HIS A 457 6.12 30.29 27.96
N GLU A 458 5.66 30.95 29.02
CA GLU A 458 6.34 32.06 29.70
C GLU A 458 7.60 31.57 30.43
N LEU A 459 7.58 30.39 31.05
CA LEU A 459 8.75 29.72 31.63
C LEU A 459 9.77 29.33 30.55
N GLU A 460 9.33 28.76 29.43
CA GLU A 460 10.18 28.48 28.27
C GLU A 460 10.75 29.76 27.66
N LYS A 461 9.94 30.82 27.52
CA LYS A 461 10.41 32.14 27.06
C LYS A 461 11.32 32.84 28.05
N SER A 462 11.23 32.55 29.35
CA SER A 462 12.15 33.07 30.36
C SER A 462 13.53 32.39 30.31
N PHE A 463 13.60 31.15 29.80
CA PHE A 463 14.84 30.50 29.40
C PHE A 463 15.42 31.05 28.07
N VAL A 464 14.59 31.71 27.26
CA VAL A 464 14.95 32.25 25.93
C VAL A 464 14.75 33.78 25.89
N LYS A 465 15.00 34.48 27.01
CA LYS A 465 14.97 35.96 27.05
C LYS A 465 16.19 36.56 26.33
N GLY A 466 16.00 36.70 25.03
CA GLY A 466 16.50 37.76 24.16
C GLY A 466 15.43 38.03 23.09
N THR A 467 14.28 38.52 23.53
CA THR A 467 13.04 38.78 22.77
C THR A 467 13.07 40.19 22.09
N PRO A 468 12.05 40.68 21.34
CA PRO A 468 11.59 40.39 19.95
C PRO A 468 11.16 41.75 19.26
N PRO A 469 10.00 41.98 18.58
CA PRO A 469 9.09 41.20 17.70
C PRO A 469 8.80 41.91 16.34
N PHE A 470 8.12 41.31 15.35
CA PHE A 470 6.67 41.44 15.18
C PHE A 470 6.06 40.20 14.49
N HIS A 471 5.09 39.61 15.21
CA HIS A 471 4.00 38.77 14.72
C HIS A 471 2.97 39.62 13.93
N THR A 472 2.10 38.98 13.14
CA THR A 472 0.62 38.87 13.32
C THR A 472 0.06 38.10 12.09
N ILE A 473 -0.30 36.81 12.18
CA ILE A 473 -1.57 36.15 12.57
C ILE A 473 -2.74 36.37 11.58
N LEU A 474 -3.40 35.23 11.26
CA LEU A 474 -4.82 34.95 10.94
C LEU A 474 -4.94 34.20 9.60
N SER A 475 -5.84 33.23 9.37
CA SER A 475 -6.65 32.28 10.13
C SER A 475 -7.21 31.32 9.06
N GLU A 476 -7.57 30.08 9.41
CA GLU A 476 -8.25 29.17 8.48
C GLU A 476 -9.72 29.59 8.26
N ASP A 477 -10.13 29.61 6.98
CA ASP A 477 -11.37 29.05 6.41
C ASP A 477 -11.90 29.89 5.24
N GLU A 478 -11.86 29.34 4.02
CA GLU A 478 -12.97 29.35 3.04
C GLU A 478 -12.61 28.64 1.71
N PHE A 479 -13.65 28.17 1.05
CA PHE A 479 -13.73 27.18 -0.02
C PHE A 479 -13.59 27.80 -1.45
N TYR A 480 -13.26 26.96 -2.44
CA TYR A 480 -13.24 27.14 -3.92
C TYR A 480 -12.13 27.92 -4.65
N ASP A 481 -11.71 27.31 -5.78
CA ASP A 481 -11.03 27.81 -6.98
C ASP A 481 -10.63 29.30 -7.04
N ALA A 482 -9.34 29.56 -7.31
CA ALA A 482 -8.85 30.27 -8.52
C ALA A 482 -7.47 30.95 -8.32
N VAL A 483 -6.62 30.78 -9.35
CA VAL A 483 -5.51 31.64 -9.86
C VAL A 483 -4.41 32.25 -8.95
N SER A 484 -3.22 32.35 -9.54
CA SER A 484 -2.01 33.00 -9.02
C SER A 484 -1.97 34.51 -9.29
N ASP A 485 -1.15 35.24 -8.53
CA ASP A 485 -0.33 36.40 -8.93
C ASP A 485 0.82 36.51 -7.88
N SER A 486 2.15 36.47 -8.17
CA SER A 486 3.09 37.44 -8.81
C SER A 486 2.78 38.90 -8.48
N ASP A 487 3.67 39.81 -8.09
CA ASP A 487 5.13 39.91 -8.05
C ASP A 487 5.46 41.20 -7.23
N SER A 488 6.76 41.40 -6.96
CA SER A 488 7.48 42.68 -7.06
C SER A 488 8.10 43.31 -5.80
N ASP A 489 9.37 43.67 -6.02
CA ASP A 489 10.36 44.33 -5.17
C ASP A 489 9.95 45.70 -4.62
N HIS A 490 10.59 46.09 -3.51
CA HIS A 490 11.11 47.44 -3.35
C HIS A 490 12.38 47.48 -2.50
N SER A 491 13.46 47.96 -3.13
CA SER A 491 14.72 48.40 -2.52
C SER A 491 14.59 49.76 -1.83
N LEU A 492 15.37 50.04 -0.76
CA LEU A 492 16.40 51.11 -0.69
C LEU A 492 16.93 51.44 0.74
N SER A 493 18.27 51.33 0.87
CA SER A 493 19.27 52.27 1.45
C SER A 493 19.47 52.54 2.96
N GLY A 494 20.75 52.50 3.37
CA GLY A 494 21.40 53.24 4.50
C GLY A 494 22.41 52.40 5.31
N PHE A 495 23.70 52.24 4.91
CA PHE A 495 24.92 53.01 5.30
C PHE A 495 25.21 52.99 6.84
N GLU A 496 26.35 52.54 7.42
CA GLU A 496 27.81 52.80 7.24
C GLU A 496 28.68 51.54 7.62
N THR A 497 29.72 51.13 6.86
CA THR A 497 31.17 51.52 6.84
C THR A 497 31.94 51.17 8.13
N VAL A 498 33.03 50.36 8.13
CA VAL A 498 34.46 50.77 7.96
C VAL A 498 35.36 49.61 7.43
N THR A 499 35.89 49.82 6.21
CA THR A 499 37.25 49.62 5.61
C THR A 499 38.29 48.68 6.28
N SER A 500 39.28 48.05 5.63
CA SER A 500 39.96 48.07 4.31
C SER A 500 40.88 46.82 4.25
N SER A 501 41.48 46.30 3.17
CA SER A 501 42.10 46.94 2.00
C SER A 501 42.50 45.87 0.97
N SER A 502 42.28 46.15 -0.32
CA SER A 502 42.92 45.51 -1.49
C SER A 502 44.27 46.22 -1.84
N PRO A 503 45.00 45.96 -2.96
CA PRO A 503 44.51 46.26 -4.33
C PRO A 503 45.03 45.38 -5.52
N ASP A 504 44.26 45.49 -6.62
CA ASP A 504 44.55 45.43 -8.07
C ASP A 504 45.33 44.27 -8.73
N GLY A 505 44.99 43.81 -9.95
CA GLY A 505 43.99 44.28 -10.91
C GLY A 505 44.13 43.65 -12.32
N SER A 506 43.06 43.83 -13.12
CA SER A 506 42.95 43.80 -14.59
C SER A 506 42.88 42.48 -15.41
N LEU A 507 41.87 42.46 -16.28
CA LEU A 507 41.58 41.50 -17.36
C LEU A 507 42.39 41.80 -18.63
N ASN A 508 42.81 40.76 -19.39
CA ASN A 508 42.63 40.71 -20.85
C ASN A 508 43.13 39.40 -21.51
N LEU A 509 42.49 39.08 -22.63
CA LEU A 509 42.75 38.01 -23.61
C LEU A 509 44.21 37.95 -24.12
N SER A 510 44.65 36.74 -24.53
CA SER A 510 45.31 36.41 -25.83
C SER A 510 46.48 35.42 -25.73
N TYR A 511 46.35 34.30 -26.44
CA TYR A 511 47.32 33.61 -27.33
C TYR A 511 48.79 33.31 -26.93
N ASN A 512 49.13 32.01 -27.07
CA ASN A 512 50.43 31.37 -27.40
C ASN A 512 51.61 31.60 -26.42
N GLN A 513 52.39 30.62 -25.96
CA GLN A 513 53.14 29.63 -26.73
C GLN A 513 53.85 28.64 -25.78
N GLN A 514 54.16 27.47 -26.32
CA GLN A 514 54.82 26.29 -25.75
C GLN A 514 56.24 26.52 -25.21
N VAL A 515 56.72 25.62 -24.34
CA VAL A 515 57.88 24.67 -24.49
C VAL A 515 57.88 23.78 -23.22
N SER A 516 57.47 22.49 -23.27
CA SER A 516 58.28 21.25 -23.41
C SER A 516 59.30 21.02 -22.29
N MET A 517 59.30 19.90 -21.57
CA MET A 517 59.84 18.55 -21.89
C MET A 517 59.48 17.63 -20.69
N SER A 518 59.28 16.31 -20.73
CA SER A 518 59.47 15.23 -21.72
C SER A 518 58.82 13.97 -21.10
N GLU A 519 57.81 13.38 -21.73
CA GLU A 519 57.88 12.10 -22.47
C GLU A 519 58.20 10.84 -21.64
N GLU A 520 57.22 9.93 -21.58
CA GLU A 520 57.37 8.58 -22.15
C GLU A 520 56.06 8.15 -22.85
N LYS A 521 56.18 7.79 -24.13
CA LYS A 521 55.15 7.39 -25.11
C LYS A 521 54.96 5.86 -25.09
N LYS A 522 53.81 5.27 -25.48
CA LYS A 522 53.23 5.11 -26.85
C LYS A 522 51.92 4.26 -26.74
N PRO A 523 51.16 4.02 -27.84
CA PRO A 523 50.46 4.92 -28.78
C PRO A 523 48.91 4.66 -28.73
N GLY A 524 47.98 5.58 -29.00
CA GLY A 524 47.76 6.30 -30.25
C GLY A 524 46.73 5.57 -31.13
N GLY A 525 45.48 6.09 -31.24
CA GLY A 525 44.46 5.53 -32.14
C GLY A 525 43.06 6.15 -32.05
N GLY A 526 42.94 7.47 -32.13
CA GLY A 526 41.70 8.11 -32.59
C GLY A 526 41.60 7.98 -34.12
N GLY A 527 40.49 7.45 -34.62
CA GLY A 527 40.23 7.33 -36.04
C GLY A 527 38.74 7.21 -36.29
N GLY A 528 38.14 8.27 -36.84
CA GLY A 528 36.82 8.21 -37.45
C GLY A 528 36.83 7.15 -38.55
N GLY A 529 35.92 6.18 -38.45
CA GLY A 529 35.77 5.12 -39.42
C GLY A 529 34.86 5.54 -40.57
N SER A 530 35.43 6.11 -41.62
CA SER A 530 34.86 6.00 -42.97
C SER A 530 35.04 4.57 -43.47
N THR A 531 33.92 3.85 -43.52
CA THR A 531 33.50 2.78 -44.45
C THR A 531 34.55 1.89 -45.15
N SER A 532 34.31 0.58 -45.03
CA SER A 532 34.31 -0.32 -46.19
C SER A 532 32.96 -1.05 -46.19
N ASN A 533 32.10 -0.77 -47.17
CA ASN A 533 30.75 -1.32 -47.43
C ASN A 533 29.51 -0.46 -47.08
N GLY A 534 29.65 0.81 -46.69
CA GLY A 534 28.49 1.72 -46.56
C GLY A 534 27.50 1.42 -45.42
N ILE A 535 27.73 0.40 -44.60
CA ILE A 535 26.90 0.11 -43.42
C ILE A 535 27.43 0.92 -42.23
N LYS A 536 26.60 1.83 -41.71
CA LYS A 536 26.90 2.61 -40.51
C LYS A 536 26.97 1.66 -39.31
N LYS A 537 28.08 1.68 -38.58
CA LYS A 537 28.30 0.82 -37.41
C LYS A 537 27.79 1.53 -36.16
N HIS A 538 26.77 0.98 -35.52
CA HIS A 538 26.19 1.51 -34.28
C HIS A 538 27.06 1.21 -33.05
N ARG A 539 26.96 2.06 -32.01
CA ARG A 539 27.63 1.81 -30.72
C ARG A 539 27.19 0.49 -30.07
N THR A 540 28.14 -0.16 -29.40
CA THR A 540 27.94 -1.44 -28.70
C THR A 540 28.07 -1.32 -27.18
N SER A 541 28.20 -0.11 -26.65
CA SER A 541 28.29 0.21 -25.23
C SER A 541 27.85 1.65 -24.97
N LEU A 542 27.36 1.93 -23.76
CA LEU A 542 27.13 3.31 -23.30
C LEU A 542 28.46 3.94 -22.82
N PRO A 543 28.55 5.27 -22.72
CA PRO A 543 29.73 5.98 -22.22
C PRO A 543 30.08 5.63 -20.77
N SER A 544 29.07 5.39 -19.92
CA SER A 544 29.23 4.99 -18.52
C SER A 544 28.42 3.71 -18.22
N PRO A 545 28.91 2.82 -17.35
CA PRO A 545 28.10 1.73 -16.81
C PRO A 545 26.97 2.28 -15.93
N MET A 546 25.95 1.45 -15.70
CA MET A 546 24.90 1.74 -14.74
C MET A 546 25.46 1.77 -13.31
N PHE A 547 24.91 2.66 -12.49
CA PHE A 547 25.22 2.73 -11.06
C PHE A 547 24.70 1.49 -10.31
N SER A 548 25.37 1.17 -9.20
CA SER A 548 24.91 0.13 -8.26
C SER A 548 23.60 0.56 -7.62
N ARG A 549 22.51 -0.14 -7.94
CA ARG A 549 21.21 0.07 -7.28
C ARG A 549 21.20 -0.36 -5.81
N ASN A 550 22.24 -1.09 -5.36
CA ASN A 550 22.36 -1.54 -3.97
C ASN A 550 22.76 -0.39 -3.03
N ASP A 551 23.21 0.73 -3.57
CA ASP A 551 23.66 1.89 -2.79
C ASP A 551 22.48 2.82 -2.42
N PHE A 552 21.28 2.55 -2.98
CA PHE A 552 20.09 3.35 -2.78
C PHE A 552 18.87 2.47 -2.42
N SER A 553 18.30 2.71 -1.25
CA SER A 553 17.05 2.06 -0.84
C SER A 553 15.84 2.70 -1.54
N ILE A 554 15.05 1.91 -2.28
CA ILE A 554 13.72 2.35 -2.81
C ILE A 554 12.84 2.92 -1.70
N TRP A 555 12.98 2.39 -0.48
CA TRP A 555 12.29 2.86 0.70
C TRP A 555 12.73 4.25 1.15
N SER A 556 14.00 4.66 1.00
CA SER A 556 14.45 6.02 1.38
C SER A 556 13.86 7.12 0.49
N ILE A 557 13.47 6.75 -0.72
CA ILE A 557 12.81 7.62 -1.70
C ILE A 557 11.30 7.60 -1.51
N LEU A 558 10.69 6.42 -1.36
CA LEU A 558 9.28 6.30 -1.00
C LEU A 558 8.99 7.00 0.34
N ARG A 559 9.94 7.01 1.29
CA ARG A 559 9.94 7.76 2.56
C ARG A 559 9.82 9.28 2.37
N LYS A 560 10.48 9.87 1.37
CA LYS A 560 10.36 11.31 1.03
C LYS A 560 9.02 11.66 0.35
N CYS A 561 8.24 10.66 0.01
CA CYS A 561 7.02 10.75 -0.78
C CYS A 561 5.75 10.40 0.02
N ILE A 562 5.92 10.03 1.31
CA ILE A 562 4.82 9.73 2.23
C ILE A 562 4.10 11.05 2.54
N GLY A 563 2.81 11.13 2.16
CA GLY A 563 1.97 12.34 2.31
C GLY A 563 1.66 13.06 1.00
N MET A 564 2.26 12.68 -0.13
CA MET A 564 1.95 13.20 -1.46
C MET A 564 1.14 12.18 -2.28
N GLU A 565 0.23 12.64 -3.15
CA GLU A 565 -0.41 11.75 -4.13
C GLU A 565 0.67 11.11 -5.02
N LEU A 566 0.63 9.77 -5.17
CA LEU A 566 1.56 8.95 -5.98
C LEU A 566 1.79 9.48 -7.41
N SER A 567 0.84 10.25 -7.95
CA SER A 567 0.90 10.88 -9.28
C SER A 567 1.74 12.16 -9.34
N LYS A 568 2.04 12.80 -8.21
CA LYS A 568 2.78 14.07 -8.08
C LYS A 568 4.25 13.89 -7.71
N ILE A 569 4.68 12.65 -7.47
CA ILE A 569 6.04 12.31 -7.08
C ILE A 569 6.89 12.04 -8.33
N THR A 570 7.98 12.80 -8.46
CA THR A 570 8.95 12.60 -9.53
C THR A 570 9.89 11.48 -9.11
N MET A 571 9.80 10.34 -9.79
CA MET A 571 10.68 9.19 -9.54
C MET A 571 12.14 9.65 -9.66
N PRO A 572 13.02 9.40 -8.68
CA PRO A 572 14.42 9.75 -8.79
C PRO A 572 15.09 9.13 -10.01
N VAL A 573 16.05 9.84 -10.59
CA VAL A 573 16.76 9.44 -11.81
C VAL A 573 17.40 8.06 -11.67
N ILE A 574 17.77 7.65 -10.46
CA ILE A 574 18.36 6.32 -10.22
C ILE A 574 17.41 5.13 -10.51
N PHE A 575 16.10 5.35 -10.59
CA PHE A 575 15.18 4.28 -11.03
C PHE A 575 14.96 4.29 -12.53
N ASN A 576 15.48 5.31 -13.20
CA ASN A 576 15.40 5.39 -14.63
C ASN A 576 16.40 4.44 -15.30
N GLU A 577 16.19 4.26 -16.59
CA GLU A 577 17.23 3.89 -17.54
C GLU A 577 17.41 5.08 -18.51
N PRO A 578 18.57 5.22 -19.17
CA PRO A 578 18.87 6.36 -20.03
C PRO A 578 18.18 6.28 -21.40
N LEU A 579 16.87 6.03 -21.40
CA LEU A 579 16.00 6.06 -22.58
C LEU A 579 14.67 6.74 -22.23
N SER A 580 14.14 7.51 -23.18
CA SER A 580 12.76 8.01 -23.14
C SER A 580 11.77 6.87 -23.40
N PHE A 581 10.53 6.99 -22.93
CA PHE A 581 9.49 6.01 -23.25
C PHE A 581 9.22 5.90 -24.76
N LEU A 582 9.44 6.98 -25.52
CA LEU A 582 9.35 6.97 -26.99
C LEU A 582 10.39 6.02 -27.62
N GLN A 583 11.61 6.01 -27.07
CA GLN A 583 12.67 5.09 -27.46
C GLN A 583 12.33 3.65 -27.05
N ARG A 584 11.82 3.45 -25.83
CA ARG A 584 11.37 2.11 -25.37
C ARG A 584 10.28 1.53 -26.28
N LEU A 585 9.35 2.35 -26.77
CA LEU A 585 8.34 1.92 -27.74
C LEU A 585 8.94 1.57 -29.11
N SER A 586 10.01 2.24 -29.50
CA SER A 586 10.71 1.97 -30.77
C SER A 586 11.42 0.59 -30.77
N GLU A 587 11.66 -0.01 -29.61
CA GLU A 587 12.13 -1.40 -29.47
C GLU A 587 11.15 -2.42 -30.07
N TYR A 588 9.88 -2.06 -30.31
CA TYR A 588 8.93 -2.92 -31.05
C TYR A 588 9.46 -3.29 -32.45
N MET A 589 10.32 -2.45 -33.04
CA MET A 589 10.89 -2.64 -34.37
C MET A 589 12.19 -3.45 -34.39
N GLU A 590 12.66 -3.98 -33.26
CA GLU A 590 13.92 -4.76 -33.19
C GLU A 590 13.92 -5.95 -34.16
N HIS A 591 12.77 -6.62 -34.30
CA HIS A 591 12.62 -7.82 -35.12
C HIS A 591 11.83 -7.57 -36.41
N THR A 592 11.99 -6.39 -37.04
CA THR A 592 11.29 -5.96 -38.26
C THR A 592 11.42 -6.95 -39.43
N TYR A 593 12.49 -7.76 -39.47
CA TYR A 593 12.66 -8.81 -40.48
C TYR A 593 11.47 -9.81 -40.53
N LEU A 594 10.71 -9.98 -39.43
CA LEU A 594 9.50 -10.79 -39.40
C LEU A 594 8.36 -10.20 -40.22
N ILE A 595 8.26 -8.86 -40.27
CA ILE A 595 7.31 -8.15 -41.14
C ILE A 595 7.71 -8.36 -42.61
N HIS A 596 9.00 -8.19 -42.93
CA HIS A 596 9.49 -8.45 -44.29
C HIS A 596 9.28 -9.90 -44.71
N LYS A 597 9.46 -10.87 -43.79
CA LYS A 597 9.14 -12.28 -44.02
C LYS A 597 7.65 -12.48 -44.30
N ALA A 598 6.76 -11.84 -43.54
CA ALA A 598 5.32 -11.86 -43.82
C ALA A 598 4.99 -11.30 -45.21
N ASN A 599 5.66 -10.22 -45.64
CA ASN A 599 5.47 -9.66 -46.99
C ASN A 599 5.90 -10.60 -48.14
N GLN A 600 6.81 -11.54 -47.86
CA GLN A 600 7.25 -12.54 -48.83
C GLN A 600 6.32 -13.77 -48.90
N CYS A 601 5.59 -14.08 -47.82
CA CYS A 601 4.67 -15.22 -47.75
C CYS A 601 3.41 -15.03 -48.62
N SER A 602 3.09 -16.04 -49.43
CA SER A 602 1.85 -16.09 -50.22
C SER A 602 0.66 -16.62 -49.43
N ASP A 603 0.87 -17.55 -48.50
CA ASP A 603 -0.18 -18.10 -47.63
C ASP A 603 -0.57 -17.09 -46.52
N THR A 604 -1.86 -16.88 -46.34
CA THR A 604 -2.44 -16.00 -45.31
C THR A 604 -2.11 -16.49 -43.91
N VAL A 605 -2.05 -17.81 -43.70
CA VAL A 605 -1.75 -18.42 -42.41
C VAL A 605 -0.28 -18.25 -42.05
N GLU A 606 0.64 -18.46 -43.00
CA GLU A 606 2.07 -18.19 -42.80
C GLU A 606 2.34 -16.70 -42.53
N ARG A 607 1.61 -15.79 -43.18
CA ARG A 607 1.64 -14.36 -42.85
C ARG A 607 1.22 -14.12 -41.40
N MET A 608 0.08 -14.67 -40.99
CA MET A 608 -0.39 -14.56 -39.60
C MET A 608 0.61 -15.14 -38.60
N GLN A 609 1.30 -16.24 -38.92
CA GLN A 609 2.38 -16.78 -38.08
C GLN A 609 3.54 -15.79 -37.91
N CYS A 610 3.96 -15.14 -39.00
CA CYS A 610 5.02 -14.13 -38.96
C CYS A 610 4.59 -12.88 -38.19
N VAL A 611 3.35 -12.41 -38.37
CA VAL A 611 2.78 -11.27 -37.62
C VAL A 611 2.66 -11.61 -36.13
N ALA A 612 2.23 -12.83 -35.79
CA ALA A 612 2.18 -13.30 -34.40
C ALA A 612 3.57 -13.38 -33.76
N ALA A 613 4.57 -13.86 -34.50
CA ALA A 613 5.95 -13.86 -34.06
C ALA A 613 6.48 -12.44 -33.85
N PHE A 614 6.16 -11.50 -34.75
CA PHE A 614 6.52 -10.09 -34.60
C PHE A 614 5.90 -9.49 -33.34
N ALA A 615 4.60 -9.67 -33.13
CA ALA A 615 3.88 -9.14 -31.96
C ALA A 615 4.43 -9.67 -30.62
N VAL A 616 4.82 -10.96 -30.56
CA VAL A 616 5.50 -11.52 -29.37
C VAL A 616 6.92 -10.97 -29.22
N SER A 617 7.67 -10.87 -30.31
CA SER A 617 9.06 -10.37 -30.28
C SER A 617 9.16 -8.90 -29.86
N ALA A 618 8.14 -8.08 -30.19
CA ALA A 618 8.10 -6.65 -29.86
C ALA A 618 8.13 -6.40 -28.35
N VAL A 619 7.66 -7.35 -27.54
CA VAL A 619 7.65 -7.25 -26.07
C VAL A 619 8.74 -8.09 -25.40
N ALA A 620 9.65 -8.70 -26.17
CA ALA A 620 10.67 -9.61 -25.65
C ALA A 620 11.81 -8.90 -24.91
N SER A 621 12.21 -7.70 -25.37
CA SER A 621 13.33 -6.94 -24.81
C SER A 621 13.13 -6.51 -23.35
N GLN A 622 11.90 -6.59 -22.84
CA GLN A 622 11.51 -6.15 -21.49
C GLN A 622 12.07 -7.03 -20.37
N TRP A 623 12.50 -8.26 -20.66
CA TRP A 623 13.04 -9.18 -19.65
C TRP A 623 14.22 -8.52 -18.91
N GLU A 624 14.30 -8.59 -17.57
CA GLU A 624 15.35 -7.95 -16.73
C GLU A 624 15.53 -6.41 -16.87
N ARG A 625 14.75 -5.73 -17.73
CA ARG A 625 14.77 -4.27 -17.94
C ARG A 625 13.90 -3.57 -16.89
N THR A 626 14.33 -3.67 -15.63
CA THR A 626 13.60 -3.14 -14.46
C THR A 626 13.74 -1.62 -14.29
N GLY A 627 14.58 -0.96 -15.11
CA GLY A 627 14.65 0.51 -15.16
C GLY A 627 13.41 1.11 -15.81
N LYS A 628 12.91 2.20 -15.24
CA LYS A 628 11.81 2.96 -15.78
C LYS A 628 12.33 3.88 -16.90
N PRO A 629 11.83 3.85 -18.14
CA PRO A 629 12.20 4.87 -19.11
C PRO A 629 11.75 6.27 -18.63
N PHE A 630 12.43 7.32 -19.09
CA PHE A 630 12.02 8.69 -18.78
C PHE A 630 10.62 8.95 -19.34
N ASN A 631 9.78 9.61 -18.53
CA ASN A 631 8.48 10.07 -18.97
C ASN A 631 8.71 11.16 -20.04
N PRO A 632 8.22 11.00 -21.29
CA PRO A 632 8.41 12.01 -22.32
C PRO A 632 7.69 13.31 -21.95
N LEU A 633 8.29 14.45 -22.31
CA LEU A 633 7.62 15.75 -22.19
C LEU A 633 6.52 15.88 -23.25
N LEU A 634 5.48 16.67 -22.99
CA LEU A 634 4.44 16.95 -23.98
C LEU A 634 5.05 17.63 -25.22
N GLY A 635 4.85 17.03 -26.40
CA GLY A 635 5.48 17.49 -27.65
C GLY A 635 6.91 16.99 -27.86
N GLU A 636 7.45 16.18 -26.96
CA GLU A 636 8.69 15.43 -27.20
C GLU A 636 8.49 14.49 -28.39
N THR A 637 9.50 14.41 -29.24
CA THR A 637 9.52 13.53 -30.42
C THR A 637 10.69 12.57 -30.35
N TYR A 638 10.60 11.48 -31.10
CA TYR A 638 11.76 10.62 -31.35
C TYR A 638 11.66 10.02 -32.75
N GLU A 639 12.74 10.16 -33.53
CA GLU A 639 12.88 9.46 -34.80
C GLU A 639 13.91 8.33 -34.76
N LEU A 640 13.71 7.32 -35.59
CA LEU A 640 14.66 6.24 -35.82
C LEU A 640 14.63 5.82 -37.29
N VAL A 641 15.77 5.93 -37.98
CA VAL A 641 15.95 5.41 -39.33
C VAL A 641 16.96 4.26 -39.28
N ARG A 642 16.54 3.07 -39.73
CA ARG A 642 17.38 1.87 -39.79
C ARG A 642 17.35 1.33 -41.20
N GLU A 643 18.27 1.81 -42.03
CA GLU A 643 18.42 1.37 -43.42
C GLU A 643 18.78 -0.11 -43.50
N ASP A 644 19.59 -0.60 -42.57
CA ASP A 644 20.00 -2.00 -42.44
C ASP A 644 18.83 -2.93 -42.10
N LEU A 645 17.82 -2.42 -41.37
CA LEU A 645 16.58 -3.15 -41.04
C LEU A 645 15.40 -2.77 -41.94
N GLY A 646 15.56 -1.83 -42.86
CA GLY A 646 14.57 -1.47 -43.88
C GLY A 646 13.39 -0.61 -43.40
N PHE A 647 13.50 0.18 -42.33
CA PHE A 647 12.40 1.01 -41.83
C PHE A 647 12.81 2.40 -41.34
N ARG A 648 11.83 3.30 -41.27
CA ARG A 648 11.92 4.55 -40.51
C ARG A 648 10.72 4.68 -39.57
N LEU A 649 10.91 5.31 -38.42
CA LEU A 649 9.91 5.48 -37.36
C LEU A 649 9.95 6.91 -36.83
N ILE A 650 8.77 7.47 -36.58
CA ILE A 650 8.55 8.71 -35.83
C ILE A 650 7.57 8.46 -34.69
N SER A 651 7.84 9.04 -33.54
CA SER A 651 6.93 9.04 -32.39
C SER A 651 6.85 10.43 -31.75
N GLU A 652 5.70 10.73 -31.14
CA GLU A 652 5.41 12.00 -30.45
C GLU A 652 4.66 11.71 -29.14
N GLN A 653 5.00 12.43 -28.08
CA GLN A 653 4.19 12.49 -26.88
C GLN A 653 3.00 13.43 -27.10
N VAL A 654 1.88 12.84 -27.53
CA VAL A 654 0.67 13.56 -27.94
C VAL A 654 -0.19 14.03 -26.78
N SER A 655 -0.08 13.39 -25.61
CA SER A 655 -0.76 13.83 -24.38
C SER A 655 0.07 13.51 -23.14
N HIS A 656 -0.06 14.30 -22.08
CA HIS A 656 0.59 14.08 -20.79
C HIS A 656 -0.41 13.66 -19.69
N HIS A 657 -1.70 14.00 -19.83
CA HIS A 657 -2.77 13.62 -18.90
C HIS A 657 -4.03 13.17 -19.66
N PRO A 658 -4.23 11.85 -19.87
CA PRO A 658 -3.30 10.76 -19.57
C PRO A 658 -2.03 10.78 -20.47
N PRO A 659 -0.92 10.16 -20.06
CA PRO A 659 0.30 10.10 -20.88
C PRO A 659 0.09 9.16 -22.07
N ILE A 660 -0.02 9.72 -23.27
CA ILE A 660 -0.19 8.98 -24.52
C ILE A 660 0.99 9.27 -25.43
N SER A 661 1.64 8.20 -25.90
CA SER A 661 2.70 8.26 -26.91
C SER A 661 2.20 7.64 -28.20
N ALA A 662 2.21 8.39 -29.29
CA ALA A 662 1.84 7.91 -30.61
C ALA A 662 3.12 7.58 -31.41
N PHE A 663 3.08 6.54 -32.23
CA PHE A 663 4.19 6.16 -33.10
C PHE A 663 3.69 5.74 -34.48
N HIS A 664 4.53 5.94 -35.49
CA HIS A 664 4.31 5.56 -36.86
C HIS A 664 5.63 5.13 -37.48
N ALA A 665 5.67 3.90 -37.98
CA ALA A 665 6.79 3.32 -38.69
C ALA A 665 6.35 2.89 -40.09
N GLU A 666 7.24 3.05 -41.05
CA GLU A 666 7.02 2.72 -42.44
C GLU A 666 8.26 2.04 -43.01
N GLY A 667 8.05 0.99 -43.78
CA GLY A 667 9.12 0.32 -44.49
C GLY A 667 9.72 1.24 -45.56
N ILE A 668 11.04 1.30 -45.67
CA ILE A 668 11.74 2.18 -46.64
C ILE A 668 11.33 1.83 -48.08
N ASN A 669 11.03 0.56 -48.34
CA ASN A 669 10.54 0.07 -49.63
C ASN A 669 9.02 0.19 -49.80
N ASN A 670 8.34 0.91 -48.90
CA ASN A 670 6.90 1.09 -48.85
C ASN A 670 6.14 -0.26 -48.87
N ASP A 671 6.66 -1.24 -48.14
CA ASP A 671 6.12 -2.61 -48.09
C ASP A 671 5.21 -2.84 -46.87
N PHE A 672 5.38 -2.06 -45.80
CA PHE A 672 4.51 -2.10 -44.63
C PHE A 672 4.36 -0.73 -43.96
N VAL A 673 3.29 -0.59 -43.17
CA VAL A 673 3.10 0.51 -42.21
C VAL A 673 2.75 -0.08 -40.86
N PHE A 674 3.40 0.36 -39.79
CA PHE A 674 3.19 -0.10 -38.43
C PHE A 674 2.98 1.09 -37.50
N HIS A 675 1.83 1.20 -36.87
CA HIS A 675 1.47 2.38 -36.07
C HIS A 675 0.58 2.04 -34.90
N GLY A 676 0.46 2.99 -33.98
CA GLY A 676 -0.45 2.90 -32.85
C GLY A 676 -0.17 3.98 -31.82
N SER A 677 -0.96 3.96 -30.77
CA SER A 677 -0.80 4.86 -29.63
C SER A 677 -0.88 4.07 -28.33
N ILE A 678 0.03 4.35 -27.39
CA ILE A 678 0.13 3.61 -26.12
C ILE A 678 -0.04 4.55 -24.93
N TYR A 679 -0.96 4.17 -24.06
CA TYR A 679 -1.17 4.72 -22.73
C TYR A 679 -0.87 3.63 -21.68
N PRO A 680 0.31 3.67 -21.03
CA PRO A 680 0.65 2.71 -19.98
C PRO A 680 -0.11 3.07 -18.67
N LYS A 681 -1.26 2.44 -18.44
CA LYS A 681 -2.04 2.64 -17.23
C LYS A 681 -1.40 1.85 -16.07
N LEU A 682 -0.88 2.56 -15.08
CA LEU A 682 -0.23 1.97 -13.91
C LEU A 682 -1.25 1.61 -12.81
N LYS A 683 -1.08 0.46 -12.16
CA LYS A 683 -1.80 0.03 -10.95
C LYS A 683 -0.81 -0.58 -9.96
N PHE A 684 -0.93 -0.20 -8.69
CA PHE A 684 -0.07 -0.70 -7.62
C PHE A 684 -0.81 -1.74 -6.77
N TRP A 685 -0.22 -2.92 -6.58
CA TRP A 685 -0.79 -4.08 -5.88
C TRP A 685 0.00 -4.43 -4.61
N GLY A 686 0.54 -3.43 -3.91
CA GLY A 686 1.32 -3.65 -2.69
C GLY A 686 2.75 -4.09 -2.96
N LYS A 687 2.98 -5.32 -3.43
CA LYS A 687 4.35 -5.82 -3.74
C LYS A 687 4.74 -5.66 -5.22
N SER A 688 3.77 -5.38 -6.10
CA SER A 688 3.98 -5.35 -7.55
C SER A 688 3.31 -4.12 -8.19
N VAL A 689 3.82 -3.70 -9.35
CA VAL A 689 3.20 -2.65 -10.19
C VAL A 689 2.82 -3.27 -11.53
N GLU A 690 1.54 -3.20 -11.87
CA GLU A 690 1.04 -3.54 -13.19
C GLU A 690 1.04 -2.31 -14.10
N ALA A 691 1.58 -2.46 -15.30
CA ALA A 691 1.47 -1.53 -16.41
C ALA A 691 0.62 -2.17 -17.51
N GLU A 692 -0.61 -1.68 -17.65
CA GLU A 692 -1.54 -2.10 -18.70
C GLU A 692 -1.36 -1.17 -19.93
N PRO A 693 -0.75 -1.65 -21.04
CA PRO A 693 -0.52 -0.82 -22.22
C PRO A 693 -1.83 -0.67 -23.01
N LYS A 694 -2.59 0.38 -22.71
CA LYS A 694 -3.83 0.69 -23.42
C LYS A 694 -3.53 1.29 -24.78
N GLY A 695 -4.16 0.75 -25.82
CA GLY A 695 -3.92 1.19 -27.18
C GLY A 695 -4.03 0.04 -28.16
N ILE A 696 -4.42 0.35 -29.39
CA ILE A 696 -4.44 -0.64 -30.46
C ILE A 696 -3.20 -0.45 -31.32
N ILE A 697 -2.53 -1.56 -31.57
CA ILE A 697 -1.41 -1.65 -32.49
C ILE A 697 -1.97 -2.07 -33.85
N THR A 698 -1.52 -1.40 -34.91
CA THR A 698 -1.95 -1.66 -36.28
C THR A 698 -0.74 -1.94 -37.17
N LEU A 699 -0.77 -3.04 -37.91
CA LEU A 699 0.20 -3.39 -38.94
C LEU A 699 -0.51 -3.55 -40.27
N GLU A 700 -0.03 -2.87 -41.29
CA GLU A 700 -0.54 -2.92 -42.66
C GLU A 700 0.53 -3.52 -43.57
N LEU A 701 0.19 -4.61 -44.25
CA LEU A 701 1.03 -5.22 -45.28
C LEU A 701 0.54 -4.73 -46.64
N LEU A 702 1.18 -3.67 -47.15
CA LEU A 702 0.69 -2.89 -48.29
C LEU A 702 0.60 -3.71 -49.57
N LYS A 703 1.57 -4.59 -49.81
CA LYS A 703 1.60 -5.52 -50.95
C LYS A 703 0.35 -6.41 -51.00
N HIS A 704 -0.14 -6.85 -49.84
CA HIS A 704 -1.28 -7.74 -49.73
C HIS A 704 -2.59 -7.00 -49.49
N LYS A 705 -2.55 -5.69 -49.22
CA LYS A 705 -3.71 -4.88 -48.79
C LYS A 705 -4.40 -5.49 -47.57
N GLU A 706 -3.60 -5.98 -46.64
CA GLU A 706 -4.04 -6.63 -45.40
C GLU A 706 -3.67 -5.76 -44.21
N SER A 707 -4.57 -5.70 -43.22
CA SER A 707 -4.31 -5.02 -41.95
C SER A 707 -4.55 -5.96 -40.79
N TYR A 708 -3.70 -5.82 -39.77
CA TYR A 708 -3.68 -6.62 -38.56
C TYR A 708 -3.77 -5.67 -37.37
N THR A 709 -4.66 -5.97 -36.43
CA THR A 709 -4.74 -5.19 -35.18
C THR A 709 -4.68 -6.08 -33.96
N TRP A 710 -4.01 -5.62 -32.91
CA TRP A 710 -3.96 -6.29 -31.60
C TRP A 710 -3.71 -5.30 -30.46
N THR A 711 -3.75 -5.80 -29.23
CA THR A 711 -3.36 -5.08 -28.01
C THR A 711 -2.23 -5.84 -27.32
N ASN A 712 -1.29 -5.11 -26.72
CA ASN A 712 -0.16 -5.73 -26.01
C ASN A 712 -0.58 -6.30 -24.64
N PRO A 713 0.12 -7.34 -24.14
CA PRO A 713 -0.16 -7.94 -22.84
C PRO A 713 0.17 -6.98 -21.69
N THR A 714 -0.41 -7.22 -20.52
CA THR A 714 -0.08 -6.48 -19.29
C THR A 714 1.33 -6.84 -18.85
N CYS A 715 2.13 -5.84 -18.49
CA CYS A 715 3.44 -6.01 -17.89
C CYS A 715 3.31 -5.84 -16.37
N CYS A 716 3.91 -6.72 -15.58
CA CYS A 716 3.95 -6.61 -14.12
C CYS A 716 5.40 -6.59 -13.65
N VAL A 717 5.73 -5.63 -12.79
CA VAL A 717 7.01 -5.56 -12.10
C VAL A 717 6.78 -6.02 -10.67
N HIS A 718 7.41 -7.11 -10.27
CA HIS A 718 7.30 -7.69 -8.94
C HIS A 718 8.40 -7.19 -8.01
N ASN A 719 8.16 -7.34 -6.70
CA ASN A 719 9.10 -7.01 -5.62
C ASN A 719 9.50 -5.52 -5.61
N ILE A 720 8.57 -4.60 -5.88
CA ILE A 720 8.88 -3.17 -5.99
C ILE A 720 9.19 -2.47 -4.66
N ILE A 721 8.88 -3.11 -3.53
CA ILE A 721 9.20 -2.58 -2.19
C ILE A 721 10.45 -3.25 -1.63
N VAL A 722 10.49 -4.58 -1.61
CA VAL A 722 11.58 -5.39 -1.04
C VAL A 722 11.79 -6.64 -1.90
N GLY A 723 13.05 -7.03 -2.10
CA GLY A 723 13.45 -8.21 -2.86
C GLY A 723 14.01 -7.87 -4.25
N LYS A 724 14.44 -8.90 -5.00
CA LYS A 724 14.95 -8.72 -6.36
C LYS A 724 13.80 -8.38 -7.31
N LEU A 725 13.87 -7.20 -7.96
CA LEU A 725 12.92 -6.79 -9.01
C LEU A 725 12.96 -7.78 -10.18
N TRP A 726 11.80 -8.18 -10.66
CA TRP A 726 11.67 -8.97 -11.89
C TRP A 726 10.38 -8.63 -12.64
N ILE A 727 10.36 -8.94 -13.93
CA ILE A 727 9.27 -8.56 -14.84
C ILE A 727 8.55 -9.81 -15.34
N GLU A 728 7.23 -9.72 -15.34
CA GLU A 728 6.33 -10.67 -15.96
C GLU A 728 5.48 -10.00 -17.03
N GLN A 729 5.04 -10.77 -18.02
CA GLN A 729 3.96 -10.37 -18.92
C GLN A 729 2.88 -11.44 -18.97
N TYR A 730 1.63 -11.02 -18.84
CA TYR A 730 0.46 -11.90 -18.91
C TYR A 730 -0.74 -11.23 -19.55
N GLY A 731 -1.69 -12.05 -19.96
CA GLY A 731 -2.93 -11.61 -20.60
C GLY A 731 -3.12 -12.25 -21.97
N ASN A 732 -4.22 -11.89 -22.61
CA ASN A 732 -4.59 -12.44 -23.91
C ASN A 732 -4.30 -11.40 -24.99
N MET A 733 -3.55 -11.81 -26.01
CA MET A 733 -3.30 -11.03 -27.22
C MET A 733 -4.12 -11.65 -28.36
N GLU A 734 -5.01 -10.85 -28.94
CA GLU A 734 -5.82 -11.25 -30.11
C GLU A 734 -5.39 -10.41 -31.32
N ILE A 735 -4.80 -11.06 -32.31
CA ILE A 735 -4.41 -10.46 -33.58
C ILE A 735 -5.48 -10.80 -34.61
N THR A 736 -6.11 -9.78 -35.19
CA THR A 736 -7.17 -9.96 -36.19
C THR A 736 -6.69 -9.47 -37.55
N ASN A 737 -6.77 -10.32 -38.58
CA ASN A 737 -6.63 -9.89 -39.98
C ASN A 737 -7.99 -9.42 -40.50
N HIS A 738 -8.11 -8.13 -40.82
CA HIS A 738 -9.40 -7.53 -41.20
C HIS A 738 -9.84 -7.88 -42.62
N LYS A 739 -8.93 -8.35 -43.48
CA LYS A 739 -9.25 -8.75 -44.85
C LYS A 739 -9.72 -10.20 -44.93
N THR A 740 -9.00 -11.13 -44.30
CA THR A 740 -9.29 -12.57 -44.35
C THR A 740 -10.26 -13.00 -43.25
N GLY A 741 -10.32 -12.27 -42.14
CA GLY A 741 -11.10 -12.62 -40.95
C GLY A 741 -10.44 -13.68 -40.07
N GLU A 742 -9.21 -14.10 -40.39
CA GLU A 742 -8.42 -14.99 -39.53
C GLU A 742 -8.02 -14.28 -38.24
N LYS A 743 -7.92 -15.05 -37.17
CA LYS A 743 -7.54 -14.56 -35.85
C LYS A 743 -6.43 -15.40 -35.24
N CYS A 744 -5.45 -14.77 -34.63
CA CYS A 744 -4.46 -15.42 -33.78
C CYS A 744 -4.75 -15.07 -32.32
N ILE A 745 -5.01 -16.06 -31.47
CA ILE A 745 -5.23 -15.86 -30.04
C ILE A 745 -4.03 -16.44 -29.30
N LEU A 746 -3.23 -15.56 -28.67
CA LEU A 746 -2.08 -15.93 -27.84
C LEU A 746 -2.37 -15.62 -26.38
N ASN A 747 -2.09 -16.57 -25.50
CA ASN A 747 -2.23 -16.40 -24.05
C ASN A 747 -0.85 -16.36 -23.42
N PHE A 748 -0.51 -15.22 -22.82
CA PHE A 748 0.67 -15.05 -21.98
C PHE A 748 0.31 -15.53 -20.57
N LYS A 749 0.97 -16.61 -20.13
CA LYS A 749 0.63 -17.29 -18.88
C LYS A 749 1.20 -16.53 -17.68
N PRO A 750 0.37 -16.17 -16.68
CA PRO A 750 0.87 -15.66 -15.42
C PRO A 750 1.48 -16.80 -14.60
N SER A 751 2.57 -16.50 -13.91
CA SER A 751 3.26 -17.37 -12.98
C SER A 751 2.35 -17.64 -11.79
N ARG A 752 2.26 -18.91 -11.39
CA ARG A 752 1.60 -19.34 -10.15
C ARG A 752 2.67 -19.82 -9.17
N LEU A 753 2.32 -19.88 -7.88
CA LEU A 753 3.22 -20.43 -6.86
C LEU A 753 3.71 -21.83 -7.30
N PHE A 754 5.03 -21.96 -7.49
CA PHE A 754 5.77 -23.16 -7.94
C PHE A 754 5.71 -23.53 -9.45
N ASP A 755 5.49 -22.57 -10.35
CA ASP A 755 5.11 -22.92 -11.74
C ASP A 755 6.25 -23.01 -12.78
N LYS A 756 6.19 -24.08 -13.60
CA LYS A 756 6.97 -24.27 -14.84
C LYS A 756 6.44 -23.43 -16.00
N GLU A 757 5.32 -22.73 -15.82
CA GLU A 757 4.65 -21.90 -16.83
C GLU A 757 5.21 -20.46 -16.94
N LEU A 758 6.28 -20.11 -16.20
CA LEU A 758 6.88 -18.78 -16.25
C LEU A 758 7.29 -18.38 -17.69
N HIS A 759 6.79 -17.21 -18.12
CA HIS A 759 6.99 -16.62 -19.46
C HIS A 759 6.37 -17.38 -20.63
N LYS A 760 5.58 -18.43 -20.38
CA LYS A 760 5.03 -19.26 -21.44
C LYS A 760 3.98 -18.49 -22.25
N VAL A 761 4.05 -18.63 -23.57
CA VAL A 761 3.06 -18.13 -24.51
C VAL A 761 2.48 -19.32 -25.27
N GLU A 762 1.15 -19.44 -25.27
CA GLU A 762 0.46 -20.51 -26.00
C GLU A 762 -0.80 -19.99 -26.69
N GLY A 763 -1.07 -20.47 -27.89
CA GLY A 763 -2.21 -20.01 -28.65
C GLY A 763 -2.46 -20.78 -29.93
N TYR A 764 -3.42 -20.28 -30.71
CA TYR A 764 -3.79 -20.86 -31.99
C TYR A 764 -4.12 -19.77 -33.00
N ILE A 765 -3.83 -20.04 -34.27
CA ILE A 765 -4.42 -19.31 -35.40
C ILE A 765 -5.69 -20.06 -35.80
N GLN A 766 -6.77 -19.32 -35.97
CA GLN A 766 -8.07 -19.83 -36.36
C GLN A 766 -8.64 -19.07 -37.56
N ASP A 767 -9.38 -19.78 -38.39
CA ASP A 767 -10.13 -19.17 -39.49
C ASP A 767 -11.39 -18.43 -38.99
N LYS A 768 -12.13 -17.82 -39.93
CA LYS A 768 -13.39 -17.13 -39.65
C LYS A 768 -14.47 -18.04 -39.02
N SER A 769 -14.38 -19.36 -39.24
CA SER A 769 -15.26 -20.37 -38.66
C SER A 769 -14.78 -20.87 -37.29
N LYS A 770 -13.74 -20.25 -36.72
CA LYS A 770 -13.08 -20.63 -35.45
C LYS A 770 -12.43 -22.02 -35.48
N LYS A 771 -12.14 -22.56 -36.67
CA LYS A 771 -11.39 -23.80 -36.81
C LYS A 771 -9.91 -23.50 -36.58
N LYS A 772 -9.29 -24.24 -35.67
CA LYS A 772 -7.85 -24.15 -35.41
C LYS A 772 -7.06 -24.62 -36.63
N LEU A 773 -6.20 -23.75 -37.16
CA LEU A 773 -5.34 -24.03 -38.32
C LEU A 773 -3.93 -24.44 -37.87
N CYS A 774 -3.34 -23.70 -36.93
CA CYS A 774 -2.07 -24.05 -36.32
C CYS A 774 -2.02 -23.65 -34.84
N ALA A 775 -1.18 -24.35 -34.08
CA ALA A 775 -0.87 -24.02 -32.69
C ALA A 775 0.44 -23.23 -32.64
N LEU A 776 0.52 -22.27 -31.73
CA LEU A 776 1.69 -21.44 -31.45
C LEU A 776 2.08 -21.64 -29.99
N TYR A 777 3.36 -21.86 -29.72
CA TYR A 777 3.85 -22.04 -28.34
C TYR A 777 5.31 -21.63 -28.19
N GLY A 778 5.68 -21.22 -26.99
CA GLY A 778 7.05 -20.85 -26.66
C GLY A 778 7.13 -20.06 -25.37
N LYS A 779 8.17 -19.22 -25.27
CA LYS A 779 8.33 -18.23 -24.20
C LYS A 779 8.71 -16.90 -24.80
N TRP A 780 8.05 -15.83 -24.37
CA TRP A 780 8.31 -14.47 -24.88
C TRP A 780 9.71 -13.97 -24.55
N THR A 781 10.43 -14.62 -23.63
CA THR A 781 11.82 -14.34 -23.27
C THR A 781 12.85 -15.15 -24.06
N GLU A 782 12.42 -16.13 -24.88
CA GLU A 782 13.33 -17.05 -25.58
C GLU A 782 12.99 -17.20 -27.06
N CYS A 783 11.79 -17.70 -27.39
CA CYS A 783 11.43 -18.14 -28.74
C CYS A 783 9.94 -18.42 -28.92
N LEU A 784 9.49 -18.51 -30.18
CA LEU A 784 8.15 -18.91 -30.58
C LEU A 784 8.19 -19.96 -31.70
N TYR A 785 7.43 -21.02 -31.52
CA TYR A 785 7.29 -22.15 -32.45
C TYR A 785 5.84 -22.30 -32.93
N THR A 786 5.66 -22.94 -34.08
CA THR A 786 4.37 -23.39 -34.58
C THR A 786 4.35 -24.88 -34.86
N THR A 787 3.18 -25.51 -34.72
CA THR A 787 2.95 -26.92 -35.04
C THR A 787 1.47 -27.18 -35.37
N ASP A 788 1.19 -28.40 -35.81
CA ASP A 788 -0.18 -28.87 -36.05
C ASP A 788 -0.99 -28.88 -34.73
N PRO A 789 -2.27 -28.42 -34.73
CA PRO A 789 -3.08 -28.35 -33.52
C PRO A 789 -3.26 -29.70 -32.82
N ALA A 790 -3.38 -30.81 -33.56
CA ALA A 790 -3.57 -32.13 -32.96
C ALA A 790 -2.30 -32.62 -32.27
N ARG A 791 -1.12 -32.34 -32.85
CA ARG A 791 0.18 -32.63 -32.20
C ARG A 791 0.36 -31.83 -30.91
N PHE A 792 0.04 -30.54 -30.94
CA PHE A 792 0.11 -29.68 -29.76
C PHE A 792 -0.82 -30.17 -28.65
N ASP A 793 -2.08 -30.48 -29.00
CA ASP A 793 -3.07 -30.95 -28.04
C ASP A 793 -2.71 -32.34 -27.46
N ALA A 794 -2.05 -33.20 -28.24
CA ALA A 794 -1.52 -34.49 -27.76
C ALA A 794 -0.38 -34.30 -26.75
N PHE A 795 0.60 -33.43 -27.06
CA PHE A 795 1.72 -33.11 -26.17
C PHE A 795 1.23 -32.48 -24.85
N LYS A 796 0.26 -31.56 -24.93
CA LYS A 796 -0.33 -30.93 -23.74
C LYS A 796 -1.05 -31.91 -22.83
N LYS A 797 -1.61 -33.00 -23.39
CA LYS A 797 -2.24 -34.07 -22.60
C LYS A 797 -1.23 -34.98 -21.92
N SER A 798 -0.09 -35.30 -22.56
CA SER A 798 0.97 -36.09 -21.93
C SER A 798 1.64 -35.32 -20.79
N ASP A 799 1.93 -34.03 -21.00
CA ASP A 799 2.56 -33.16 -20.00
C ASP A 799 1.69 -33.04 -18.73
N LYS A 800 0.37 -32.88 -18.90
CA LYS A 800 -0.57 -32.89 -17.76
C LYS A 800 -0.59 -34.21 -16.98
N LYS A 801 -0.49 -35.36 -17.65
CA LYS A 801 -0.47 -36.67 -16.98
C LYS A 801 0.81 -36.86 -16.16
N GLU A 802 1.96 -36.47 -16.69
CA GLU A 802 3.23 -36.54 -15.94
C GLU A 802 3.23 -35.64 -14.69
N VAL A 803 2.59 -34.47 -14.76
CA VAL A 803 2.45 -33.55 -13.62
C VAL A 803 1.52 -34.11 -12.54
N GLU A 804 0.42 -34.77 -12.93
CA GLU A 804 -0.50 -35.41 -11.98
C GLU A 804 0.15 -36.62 -11.28
N GLU A 805 0.92 -37.44 -12.00
CA GLU A 805 1.65 -38.57 -11.41
C GLU A 805 2.74 -38.13 -10.42
N LYS A 806 3.46 -37.02 -10.70
CA LYS A 806 4.48 -36.45 -9.80
C LYS A 806 3.89 -35.75 -8.57
N LYS A 807 2.64 -35.24 -8.62
CA LYS A 807 1.96 -34.66 -7.46
C LYS A 807 1.54 -35.72 -6.44
N ASN A 808 1.20 -36.93 -6.89
CA ASN A 808 0.81 -38.02 -6.00
C ASN A 808 2.00 -38.61 -5.21
N SER A 809 3.25 -38.37 -5.61
CA SER A 809 4.44 -38.84 -4.88
C SER A 809 4.99 -37.84 -3.86
N LYS A 810 4.45 -36.61 -3.76
CA LYS A 810 4.90 -35.56 -2.83
C LYS A 810 3.74 -35.01 -1.99
N GLN A 811 3.18 -35.82 -1.09
CA GLN A 811 2.36 -35.34 0.02
C GLN A 811 2.98 -35.75 1.36
N ALA A 812 3.97 -34.98 1.80
CA ALA A 812 4.39 -34.84 3.19
C ALA A 812 5.28 -33.59 3.31
N GLY A 813 4.72 -32.47 3.77
CA GLY A 813 5.45 -31.23 4.03
C GLY A 813 4.53 -30.04 4.17
N SER A 814 4.46 -29.49 5.38
CA SER A 814 3.75 -28.26 5.76
C SER A 814 4.25 -27.04 4.99
N THR A 815 3.35 -26.25 4.40
CA THR A 815 3.67 -24.97 3.76
C THR A 815 3.27 -23.80 4.65
N GLU A 816 4.27 -23.20 5.30
CA GLU A 816 4.27 -21.76 5.58
C GLU A 816 4.57 -21.02 4.26
N GLU A 817 3.86 -19.92 3.97
CA GLU A 817 4.17 -19.09 2.80
C GLU A 817 5.45 -18.27 3.04
N PRO A 818 6.41 -18.23 2.11
CA PRO A 818 7.56 -17.35 2.22
C PRO A 818 7.18 -15.88 1.97
N ASP A 819 7.79 -14.97 2.72
CA ASP A 819 7.52 -13.52 2.68
C ASP A 819 7.96 -12.83 1.37
N GLU A 820 8.77 -13.52 0.54
CA GLU A 820 9.32 -13.06 -0.74
C GLU A 820 8.78 -13.93 -1.89
N MET A 821 8.51 -13.35 -3.07
CA MET A 821 8.22 -14.12 -4.29
C MET A 821 9.54 -14.43 -5.00
N PRO A 822 10.13 -15.63 -4.83
CA PRO A 822 11.35 -16.00 -5.54
C PRO A 822 11.06 -16.10 -7.03
N LEU A 823 12.04 -15.74 -7.85
CA LEU A 823 12.05 -16.09 -9.27
C LEU A 823 12.02 -17.62 -9.41
N PRO A 824 10.97 -18.23 -10.00
CA PRO A 824 10.95 -19.67 -10.21
C PRO A 824 11.98 -20.06 -11.28
N ASP A 825 12.61 -21.23 -11.10
CA ASP A 825 13.53 -21.81 -12.09
C ASP A 825 12.80 -22.07 -13.42
N SER A 826 13.22 -21.40 -14.48
CA SER A 826 12.60 -21.51 -15.81
C SER A 826 13.35 -22.51 -16.68
N GLU A 827 12.82 -23.73 -16.84
CA GLU A 827 13.37 -24.73 -17.79
C GLU A 827 13.13 -24.29 -19.24
N SER A 828 14.15 -24.35 -20.11
CA SER A 828 14.03 -23.98 -21.54
C SER A 828 12.87 -24.68 -22.25
N VAL A 829 12.29 -24.02 -23.26
CA VAL A 829 11.15 -24.58 -24.01
C VAL A 829 11.46 -25.96 -24.60
N GLN A 830 10.67 -26.98 -24.22
CA GLN A 830 10.72 -28.29 -24.88
C GLN A 830 10.10 -28.22 -26.27
N VAL A 831 10.89 -28.50 -27.30
CA VAL A 831 10.44 -28.44 -28.69
C VAL A 831 9.67 -29.71 -29.05
N ILE A 832 8.41 -29.54 -29.42
CA ILE A 832 7.55 -30.63 -29.92
C ILE A 832 8.10 -31.10 -31.28
N PRO A 833 8.34 -32.41 -31.47
CA PRO A 833 8.82 -32.93 -32.76
C PRO A 833 7.92 -32.52 -33.93
N GLY A 834 8.54 -32.03 -35.00
CA GLY A 834 7.84 -31.51 -36.18
C GLY A 834 7.35 -30.06 -36.07
N SER A 835 7.75 -29.34 -35.02
CA SER A 835 7.54 -27.88 -34.93
C SER A 835 8.47 -27.09 -35.83
N THR A 836 8.00 -25.94 -36.29
CA THR A 836 8.77 -24.94 -37.04
C THR A 836 9.06 -23.73 -36.15
N GLN A 837 10.32 -23.28 -36.10
CA GLN A 837 10.70 -22.09 -35.34
C GLN A 837 10.29 -20.83 -36.13
N LEU A 838 9.51 -19.95 -35.48
CA LEU A 838 9.10 -18.68 -36.08
C LEU A 838 10.01 -17.53 -35.68
N TRP A 839 10.38 -17.48 -34.39
CA TRP A 839 11.23 -16.44 -33.81
C TRP A 839 12.06 -16.99 -32.66
N ARG A 840 13.23 -16.39 -32.45
CA ARG A 840 14.12 -16.61 -31.31
C ARG A 840 14.80 -15.29 -30.99
N ILE A 841 14.89 -14.97 -29.71
CA ILE A 841 15.56 -13.75 -29.24
C ILE A 841 17.05 -13.81 -29.54
N GLU A 842 17.64 -12.69 -29.91
CA GLU A 842 19.09 -12.56 -30.00
C GLU A 842 19.70 -12.54 -28.58
N PRO A 843 20.83 -13.25 -28.35
CA PRO A 843 21.52 -13.15 -27.06
C PRO A 843 21.92 -11.71 -26.77
N ARG A 844 21.70 -11.29 -25.52
CA ARG A 844 22.17 -9.98 -25.05
C ARG A 844 23.69 -9.88 -25.13
N PRO A 845 24.24 -8.70 -25.39
CA PRO A 845 25.69 -8.52 -25.40
C PRO A 845 26.27 -8.79 -24.01
N SER A 846 27.53 -9.22 -23.94
CA SER A 846 28.16 -9.65 -22.68
C SER A 846 28.25 -8.54 -21.62
N ASN A 847 28.26 -7.27 -22.04
CA ASN A 847 28.25 -6.08 -21.20
C ASN A 847 26.83 -5.60 -20.82
N SER A 848 25.76 -6.29 -21.27
CA SER A 848 24.36 -5.89 -21.05
C SER A 848 24.04 -5.63 -19.58
N ALA A 849 24.49 -6.49 -18.66
CA ALA A 849 24.24 -6.33 -17.22
C ALA A 849 24.83 -5.04 -16.62
N GLN A 850 25.92 -4.53 -17.22
CA GLN A 850 26.54 -3.26 -16.84
C GLN A 850 25.87 -2.06 -17.53
N MET A 851 25.05 -2.31 -18.56
CA MET A 851 24.43 -1.30 -19.41
C MET A 851 22.91 -1.40 -19.35
N TYR A 852 22.36 -1.38 -18.13
CA TYR A 852 20.91 -1.40 -17.86
C TYR A 852 20.15 -2.60 -18.44
N ASN A 853 20.82 -3.71 -18.73
CA ASN A 853 20.28 -4.89 -19.42
C ASN A 853 19.79 -4.63 -20.85
N PHE A 854 20.41 -3.67 -21.56
CA PHE A 854 20.04 -3.28 -22.92
C PHE A 854 20.41 -4.36 -23.95
N THR A 855 19.56 -4.51 -24.98
CA THR A 855 19.93 -5.24 -26.21
C THR A 855 20.87 -4.39 -27.08
N ASN A 856 21.49 -4.99 -28.11
CA ASN A 856 22.26 -4.23 -29.09
C ASN A 856 21.41 -3.16 -29.78
N PHE A 857 20.13 -3.46 -30.03
CA PHE A 857 19.19 -2.49 -30.58
C PHE A 857 18.95 -1.32 -29.63
N ALA A 858 18.66 -1.60 -28.36
CA ALA A 858 18.42 -0.57 -27.34
C ALA A 858 19.64 0.33 -27.09
N LEU A 859 20.86 -0.24 -27.12
CA LEU A 859 22.09 0.52 -27.01
C LEU A 859 22.19 1.61 -28.08
N ALA A 860 21.77 1.34 -29.32
CA ALA A 860 21.87 2.30 -30.42
C ALA A 860 20.82 3.43 -30.41
N LEU A 861 19.74 3.30 -29.62
CA LEU A 861 18.56 4.20 -29.75
C LEU A 861 18.87 5.67 -29.45
N ASN A 862 19.70 5.92 -28.45
CA ASN A 862 20.04 7.26 -27.98
C ASN A 862 21.43 7.74 -28.45
N GLU A 863 22.03 7.01 -29.40
CA GLU A 863 23.25 7.45 -30.10
C GLU A 863 22.96 8.76 -30.85
N PHE A 864 23.85 9.74 -30.69
CA PHE A 864 23.76 11.04 -31.34
C PHE A 864 25.05 11.30 -32.11
N ASP A 865 24.94 11.34 -33.44
CA ASP A 865 26.05 11.58 -34.35
C ASP A 865 26.03 13.01 -34.87
N LYS A 866 27.20 13.54 -35.26
CA LYS A 866 27.32 14.88 -35.84
C LYS A 866 26.48 15.06 -37.11
N ASP A 867 26.28 14.00 -37.88
CA ASP A 867 25.44 14.03 -39.10
C ASP A 867 23.94 14.25 -38.79
N MET A 868 23.51 14.01 -37.55
CA MET A 868 22.14 14.26 -37.10
C MET A 868 21.94 15.73 -36.68
N GLU A 869 23.02 16.46 -36.43
CA GLU A 869 22.99 17.86 -36.00
C GLU A 869 22.41 18.75 -37.12
N GLY A 870 21.34 19.48 -36.81
CA GLY A 870 20.61 20.29 -37.79
C GLY A 870 19.64 19.51 -38.70
N VAL A 871 19.61 18.16 -38.62
CA VAL A 871 18.65 17.31 -39.35
C VAL A 871 17.46 16.93 -38.48
N ILE A 872 17.70 16.56 -37.21
CA ILE A 872 16.64 16.20 -36.27
C ILE A 872 15.97 17.45 -35.69
N PRO A 873 14.67 17.41 -35.33
CA PRO A 873 14.02 18.55 -34.70
C PRO A 873 14.57 18.77 -33.28
N LYS A 874 14.50 20.03 -32.79
CA LYS A 874 14.87 20.38 -31.41
C LYS A 874 14.10 19.63 -30.32
N THR A 875 13.00 18.97 -30.68
CA THR A 875 12.15 18.15 -29.80
C THR A 875 12.58 16.69 -29.76
N ASP A 876 13.59 16.26 -30.52
CA ASP A 876 14.08 14.87 -30.50
C ASP A 876 14.73 14.52 -29.15
N CYS A 877 14.34 13.39 -28.56
CA CYS A 877 14.79 13.03 -27.21
C CYS A 877 16.28 12.69 -27.10
N ARG A 878 17.03 12.55 -28.20
CA ARG A 878 18.51 12.52 -28.16
C ARG A 878 19.12 13.82 -27.64
N LEU A 879 18.41 14.94 -27.80
CA LEU A 879 18.81 16.27 -27.36
C LEU A 879 18.37 16.55 -25.92
N ARG A 880 17.65 15.61 -25.28
CA ARG A 880 17.10 15.79 -23.94
C ARG A 880 18.21 15.69 -22.87
N PRO A 881 18.48 16.76 -22.11
CA PRO A 881 19.70 16.88 -21.31
C PRO A 881 19.75 15.94 -20.08
N ASP A 882 18.63 15.69 -19.41
CA ASP A 882 18.57 14.78 -18.25
C ASP A 882 18.88 13.32 -18.63
N VAL A 883 18.36 12.86 -19.77
CA VAL A 883 18.64 11.52 -20.31
C VAL A 883 20.12 11.41 -20.71
N ARG A 884 20.68 12.45 -21.36
CA ARG A 884 22.09 12.45 -21.78
C ARG A 884 23.05 12.45 -20.59
N ALA A 885 22.80 13.29 -19.59
CA ALA A 885 23.59 13.34 -18.37
C ALA A 885 23.58 11.98 -17.65
N MET A 886 22.41 11.32 -17.56
CA MET A 886 22.30 9.99 -16.97
C MET A 886 23.09 8.94 -17.78
N GLU A 887 23.01 8.97 -19.10
CA GLU A 887 23.75 8.07 -19.98
C GLU A 887 25.28 8.20 -19.82
N ASN A 888 25.75 9.42 -19.52
CA ASN A 888 27.15 9.74 -19.26
C ASN A 888 27.59 9.43 -17.81
N GLY A 889 26.68 8.99 -16.94
CA GLY A 889 26.97 8.69 -15.52
C GLY A 889 26.88 9.92 -14.59
N GLU A 890 26.42 11.07 -15.09
CA GLU A 890 26.32 12.33 -14.36
C GLU A 890 24.95 12.43 -13.65
N ILE A 891 24.74 11.63 -12.59
CA ILE A 891 23.43 11.46 -11.94
C ILE A 891 22.90 12.74 -11.28
N ASP A 892 23.77 13.56 -10.70
CA ASP A 892 23.36 14.82 -10.06
C ASP A 892 22.87 15.82 -11.12
N SER A 893 23.65 16.02 -12.19
CA SER A 893 23.25 16.86 -13.33
C SER A 893 21.96 16.35 -13.98
N ALA A 894 21.83 15.02 -14.16
CA ALA A 894 20.60 14.43 -14.68
C ALA A 894 19.39 14.72 -13.78
N SER A 895 19.57 14.73 -12.46
CA SER A 895 18.51 15.02 -11.50
C SER A 895 18.09 16.49 -11.51
N GLU A 896 19.06 17.40 -11.60
CA GLU A 896 18.82 18.84 -11.74
C GLU A 896 18.11 19.19 -13.04
N GLU A 897 18.61 18.67 -14.17
CA GLU A 897 18.01 18.88 -15.50
C GLU A 897 16.61 18.30 -15.57
N LYS A 898 16.38 17.11 -14.99
CA LYS A 898 15.04 16.51 -14.94
C LYS A 898 14.05 17.41 -14.21
N LYS A 899 14.47 17.94 -13.04
CA LYS A 899 13.65 18.88 -12.27
C LYS A 899 13.35 20.15 -13.09
N ARG A 900 14.36 20.74 -13.73
CA ARG A 900 14.25 21.94 -14.58
C ARG A 900 13.25 21.73 -15.73
N LEU A 901 13.35 20.61 -16.43
CA LEU A 901 12.46 20.25 -17.54
C LEU A 901 11.00 20.05 -17.09
N GLU A 902 10.79 19.32 -15.99
CA GLU A 902 9.45 19.09 -15.44
C GLU A 902 8.82 20.38 -14.88
N GLU A 903 9.61 21.29 -14.33
CA GLU A 903 9.18 22.64 -13.92
C GLU A 903 8.81 23.51 -15.14
N LYS A 904 9.66 23.54 -16.18
CA LYS A 904 9.37 24.24 -17.45
C LYS A 904 8.06 23.76 -18.06
N GLN A 905 7.83 22.45 -18.10
CA GLN A 905 6.60 21.86 -18.61
C GLN A 905 5.37 22.27 -17.77
N ARG A 906 5.47 22.24 -16.43
CA ARG A 906 4.39 22.65 -15.53
C ARG A 906 4.05 24.13 -15.71
N ALA A 907 5.06 24.99 -15.81
CA ALA A 907 4.88 26.42 -16.08
C ALA A 907 4.21 26.67 -17.44
N ALA A 908 4.67 26.00 -18.50
CA ALA A 908 4.07 26.12 -19.83
C ALA A 908 2.60 25.64 -19.86
N ARG A 909 2.26 24.58 -19.13
CA ARG A 909 0.87 24.13 -18.97
C ARG A 909 0.02 25.17 -18.22
N LYS A 910 0.53 25.73 -17.12
CA LYS A 910 -0.17 26.77 -16.35
C LYS A 910 -0.40 28.02 -17.20
N SER A 911 0.57 28.40 -18.03
CA SER A 911 0.44 29.52 -18.97
C SER A 911 -0.66 29.26 -20.00
N ARG A 912 -0.68 28.08 -20.66
CA ARG A 912 -1.73 27.71 -21.62
C ARG A 912 -3.13 27.70 -21.01
N SER A 913 -3.25 27.24 -19.77
CA SER A 913 -4.52 27.25 -19.03
C SER A 913 -5.03 28.66 -18.73
N LYS A 914 -4.15 29.67 -18.65
CA LYS A 914 -4.54 31.07 -18.46
C LYS A 914 -4.95 31.74 -19.77
N THR A 915 -4.37 31.33 -20.90
CA THR A 915 -4.63 31.92 -22.22
C THR A 915 -5.75 31.24 -23.00
N ASP A 916 -6.35 30.18 -22.46
CA ASP A 916 -7.36 29.32 -23.11
C ASP A 916 -6.87 28.73 -24.46
N GLU A 917 -5.54 28.63 -24.63
CA GLU A 917 -4.93 28.04 -25.81
C GLU A 917 -4.84 26.52 -25.67
N GLU A 918 -5.55 25.79 -26.52
CA GLU A 918 -5.44 24.33 -26.60
C GLU A 918 -4.08 23.89 -27.15
N TRP A 919 -3.52 22.83 -26.55
CA TRP A 919 -2.30 22.21 -27.08
C TRP A 919 -2.58 21.52 -28.42
N LYS A 920 -1.84 21.94 -29.46
CA LYS A 920 -1.88 21.31 -30.77
C LYS A 920 -0.66 20.43 -30.99
N THR A 921 -0.90 19.12 -31.13
CA THR A 921 0.09 18.14 -31.57
C THR A 921 0.59 18.46 -32.99
N ARG A 922 1.84 18.11 -33.29
CA ARG A 922 2.48 18.55 -34.55
C ARG A 922 2.38 17.50 -35.64
N TRP A 923 2.57 16.23 -35.29
CA TRP A 923 2.76 15.16 -36.27
C TRP A 923 1.62 14.14 -36.25
N PHE A 924 0.80 14.14 -35.21
CA PHE A 924 -0.34 13.24 -35.06
C PHE A 924 -1.64 13.99 -34.82
N HIS A 925 -2.77 13.42 -35.26
CA HIS A 925 -4.11 13.93 -34.97
C HIS A 925 -5.00 12.78 -34.47
N GLN A 926 -6.01 13.12 -33.66
CA GLN A 926 -6.99 12.13 -33.21
C GLN A 926 -7.94 11.77 -34.36
N GLY A 927 -8.19 10.47 -34.53
CA GLY A 927 -9.11 9.97 -35.54
C GLY A 927 -9.55 8.53 -35.24
N PRO A 928 -10.63 8.03 -35.87
CA PRO A 928 -11.01 6.64 -35.74
C PRO A 928 -10.02 5.75 -36.49
N ASN A 929 -9.56 4.68 -35.85
CA ASN A 929 -8.78 3.64 -36.50
C ASN A 929 -9.60 3.04 -37.66
N PRO A 930 -9.08 3.00 -38.89
CA PRO A 930 -9.87 2.69 -40.08
C PRO A 930 -10.37 1.24 -40.13
N TYR A 931 -9.85 0.35 -39.28
CA TYR A 931 -10.17 -1.08 -39.33
C TYR A 931 -11.14 -1.54 -38.23
N ASN A 932 -11.12 -0.89 -37.07
CA ASN A 932 -11.95 -1.29 -35.93
C ASN A 932 -12.80 -0.15 -35.34
N GLY A 933 -12.65 1.09 -35.83
CA GLY A 933 -13.43 2.26 -35.40
C GLY A 933 -13.11 2.81 -34.00
N SER A 934 -12.12 2.27 -33.30
CA SER A 934 -11.66 2.80 -32.02
C SER A 934 -10.97 4.17 -32.18
N GLN A 935 -10.95 5.00 -31.14
CA GLN A 935 -10.16 6.23 -31.16
C GLN A 935 -8.66 5.92 -31.16
N ASP A 936 -7.92 6.61 -32.02
CA ASP A 936 -6.48 6.44 -32.20
C ASP A 936 -5.81 7.78 -32.53
N TRP A 937 -4.47 7.78 -32.56
CA TRP A 937 -3.66 8.90 -33.00
C TRP A 937 -2.99 8.57 -34.33
N LEU A 938 -3.46 9.21 -35.40
CA LEU A 938 -3.03 8.95 -36.76
C LEU A 938 -1.92 9.92 -37.17
N TYR A 939 -0.92 9.42 -37.87
CA TYR A 939 0.16 10.22 -38.42
C TYR A 939 -0.36 11.18 -39.50
N SER A 940 0.07 12.44 -39.42
CA SER A 940 -0.42 13.53 -40.27
C SER A 940 0.45 13.77 -41.52
N GLY A 941 1.55 13.02 -41.67
CA GLY A 941 2.53 13.25 -42.73
C GLY A 941 3.54 14.36 -42.40
N ASN A 942 4.38 14.68 -43.39
CA ASN A 942 5.28 15.84 -43.45
C ASN A 942 6.44 15.91 -42.43
N TYR A 943 6.51 15.02 -41.43
CA TYR A 943 7.64 15.01 -40.48
C TYR A 943 8.99 14.82 -41.21
N TRP A 944 9.01 13.92 -42.18
CA TRP A 944 10.20 13.58 -42.96
C TRP A 944 10.58 14.63 -44.01
N ASP A 945 9.75 15.67 -44.22
CA ASP A 945 10.06 16.77 -45.13
C ASP A 945 11.06 17.77 -44.54
N ARG A 946 11.40 17.62 -43.24
CA ARG A 946 12.39 18.42 -42.49
C ARG A 946 12.10 19.91 -42.38
N ASN A 947 10.90 20.36 -42.76
CA ASN A 947 10.47 21.75 -42.66
C ASN A 947 9.98 22.09 -41.24
N TYR A 948 10.92 22.19 -40.29
CA TYR A 948 10.64 22.42 -38.88
C TYR A 948 10.42 23.90 -38.55
N SER A 949 9.30 24.46 -38.98
CA SER A 949 8.86 25.79 -38.56
C SER A 949 8.00 25.73 -37.29
N ASN A 950 8.26 26.60 -36.31
CA ASN A 950 7.40 26.83 -35.15
C ASN A 950 7.19 25.59 -34.23
N LEU A 951 8.27 24.84 -33.98
CA LEU A 951 8.23 23.70 -33.06
C LEU A 951 8.22 24.13 -31.58
N PRO A 952 7.61 23.34 -30.68
CA PRO A 952 7.67 23.56 -29.24
C PRO A 952 9.11 23.65 -28.72
N ASP A 953 9.36 24.56 -27.77
CA ASP A 953 10.61 24.60 -27.02
C ASP A 953 10.42 23.93 -25.66
N ILE A 954 10.91 22.70 -25.53
CA ILE A 954 10.62 21.82 -24.39
C ILE A 954 11.84 21.49 -23.53
N TYR A 955 13.06 21.73 -24.03
CA TYR A 955 14.30 21.46 -23.29
C TYR A 955 14.88 22.69 -22.59
#